data_AF-A0A952NJX8-F1
#
_entry.id   AF-A0A952NJX8-F1
#
_cell.length_a   1.000
_cell.length_b   1.000
_cell.length_c   1.000
_cell.angle_alpha   90.00
_cell.angle_beta   90.00
_cell.angle_gamma   90.00
#
_symmetry.space_group_name_H-M   'P 1'
#
loop_
_entity.id
_entity.type
_entity.pdbx_description
1 polymer ?
#
loop_
_entity_poly.entity_id
_entity_poly.type
_entity_poly.pdbx_seq_one_letter_code
_entity_poly.pdbx_strand_id
1 'polypeptide(L)'
;MFSKSMTTAFLIGTLVLTSCSLPVNEAPPKADAPEAKLGFESRCLKDSLPVLKDFVHGDAKAPQVEGVWNCFGSAIDLFYRKVRGGNRDEYTARELARFFEDFFLDENSKISDPLLNELMLLKQVFIGGSSEKVTREELRKLASFANDARDLSLRVLPYMKIYSKGWAVGGKDIEGDIKFFEEANQEIQVAAKRIGDRIALNQKDYDLENFANLLEELQKHFGESWDFVAGIRKALPLVYKLKKSLVGGDERVVAAHEWRRFGLLGARGYIQYLRYYYFIANAPEDAGSNDVLYLAKSADDLFSYLGDMVREKPEGKFRKAELLEILESLGGLFPNFKCTPALVDEAMKVKQLLFGGNTDEFVPEEFDKARGKVDAIRLMTERAYGYLDYYTQNWRAENMAPEDARKYALEAETALVEIAAGLGKILETQYDLRDLSKLAHEISRLLPPEPGQPSWGDSADKYLPILLAGKNIVVDDTNSVVLRHQWPSLLGTAGELYSKFLYFTYFVKGRTITEGAGLRGLSDLVPQVTASVDRLLALRTARRTPAVIRFSELERLLTALDKADLLPDKFDAPTLNPLLKVLFQRFLLSPASRLNGNLPQGLTTEATKVLKSEFALWADGQSFVQSAFRQAPSRGGLTATQLLHLIEGQKPSAALKEMRLSLISPVPLTFDSLGRWYMSDPRPILYSRKSLDKINLARALVRLVTNGYAQSMDRIREYQGITNGEANALYADLKPFAVRLGLVEASNTTFADSRFREANLFSPHANGDALLSHREGVDLVLLIMSGLELGDSMEDAFKNNCNVTRVHSKARDSKISLLCYLNVYRSRFATIFSSVPQFAAFMAKLPSGAAQNQMLEFDAMMINILKSAGWVDDQSGQAKFGDVGLVPHVIQYIESVTVRFDEDKDGILNKTEALAAYPVFRETLRVVAKNDNEKFLRGLFAYILVKGRAPESAGEKLYFVTKWINDESAWTIQADRRQLATVLGYIADAIAKGGAPAGATVQRTGSGGPRTRFPGSRFRDGVRDLLRNGPRAMHAPIGEPAAPAVDDVEWNGLFESGEEIPAAPESNGREFQPTEAPEENVNMQMPALSQEEINALAAHDRDAEAE
;
A
#
# COMPACT_ATOMS: atom_id res chain seq x y z
N MET A 1 65.02 -8.84 -40.49
CA MET A 1 66.28 -9.60 -40.42
C MET A 1 67.41 -8.57 -40.38
N PHE A 2 68.33 -8.69 -39.41
CA PHE A 2 69.52 -7.85 -39.16
C PHE A 2 69.27 -6.39 -38.74
N SER A 3 70.04 -5.75 -37.87
CA SER A 3 71.07 -6.15 -36.90
C SER A 3 71.48 -4.88 -36.17
N LYS A 4 71.70 -4.97 -34.86
CA LYS A 4 72.55 -4.03 -34.12
C LYS A 4 74.03 -4.23 -34.53
N SER A 5 74.84 -3.21 -34.25
CA SER A 5 76.21 -3.29 -33.68
C SER A 5 77.31 -2.56 -34.46
N MET A 6 77.96 -1.63 -33.75
CA MET A 6 79.42 -1.42 -33.58
C MET A 6 79.64 0.07 -33.23
N THR A 7 79.83 0.50 -31.98
CA THR A 7 80.90 0.29 -30.98
C THR A 7 82.29 0.83 -31.36
N THR A 8 82.86 1.61 -30.42
CA THR A 8 84.30 1.86 -30.12
C THR A 8 85.02 2.93 -30.99
N ALA A 9 85.46 4.11 -30.53
CA ALA A 9 86.21 4.62 -29.36
C ALA A 9 87.76 4.68 -29.56
N PHE A 10 88.36 5.76 -28.98
CA PHE A 10 89.80 6.09 -28.79
C PHE A 10 90.58 6.66 -29.99
N LEU A 11 91.55 7.61 -29.90
CA LEU A 11 92.43 8.09 -28.82
C LEU A 11 93.09 9.46 -29.21
N ILE A 12 92.95 10.48 -28.35
CA ILE A 12 93.94 11.41 -27.74
C ILE A 12 95.13 12.02 -28.56
N GLY A 13 95.35 13.36 -28.39
CA GLY A 13 96.69 13.99 -28.43
C GLY A 13 96.79 15.44 -28.95
N THR A 14 96.26 16.45 -28.24
CA THR A 14 97.00 17.54 -27.51
C THR A 14 97.94 18.51 -28.26
N LEU A 15 97.59 19.82 -28.15
CA LEU A 15 98.42 21.03 -27.84
C LEU A 15 99.45 21.50 -28.93
N VAL A 16 99.56 22.75 -29.42
CA VAL A 16 99.63 24.09 -28.77
C VAL A 16 99.46 25.23 -29.83
N LEU A 17 98.69 26.28 -29.46
CA LEU A 17 98.67 27.72 -29.83
C LEU A 17 98.83 28.22 -31.29
N THR A 18 97.83 28.99 -31.73
CA THR A 18 97.95 30.45 -32.01
C THR A 18 96.56 31.09 -32.16
N SER A 19 96.40 32.24 -31.52
CA SER A 19 95.28 33.17 -31.66
C SER A 19 95.40 33.99 -32.95
N CYS A 20 94.31 34.16 -33.70
CA CYS A 20 93.74 35.46 -34.06
C CYS A 20 92.50 35.31 -34.97
N SER A 21 91.41 35.93 -34.49
CA SER A 21 90.27 36.56 -35.19
C SER A 21 90.12 36.42 -36.70
N LEU A 22 88.89 36.12 -37.16
CA LEU A 22 88.25 36.64 -38.40
C LEU A 22 86.76 36.20 -38.42
N PRO A 23 85.86 36.90 -39.14
CA PRO A 23 85.08 37.99 -38.58
C PRO A 23 83.57 37.73 -38.55
N VAL A 24 82.95 38.22 -37.48
CA VAL A 24 81.52 38.52 -37.35
C VAL A 24 81.28 39.86 -38.04
N ASN A 25 80.84 39.86 -39.31
CA ASN A 25 80.10 40.97 -39.98
C ASN A 25 80.03 40.72 -41.50
N GLU A 26 79.29 39.70 -41.92
CA GLU A 26 78.56 39.86 -43.18
C GLU A 26 77.17 40.34 -42.81
N ALA A 27 76.86 41.58 -43.22
CA ALA A 27 75.48 42.04 -43.19
C ALA A 27 74.65 41.03 -43.98
N PRO A 28 73.52 40.52 -43.43
CA PRO A 28 72.58 39.76 -44.25
C PRO A 28 72.29 40.61 -45.49
N PRO A 29 72.16 39.99 -46.69
CA PRO A 29 71.73 40.74 -47.87
C PRO A 29 70.54 41.58 -47.43
N LYS A 30 70.58 42.90 -47.67
CA LYS A 30 69.46 43.80 -47.35
C LYS A 30 68.22 43.08 -47.84
N ALA A 31 67.43 42.57 -46.89
CA ALA A 31 66.08 42.18 -47.19
C ALA A 31 65.46 43.51 -47.58
N ASP A 32 65.27 43.72 -48.88
CA ASP A 32 64.29 44.70 -49.31
C ASP A 32 63.05 44.35 -48.52
N ALA A 33 62.72 45.22 -47.56
CA ALA A 33 61.49 45.12 -46.83
C ALA A 33 60.40 44.99 -47.90
N PRO A 34 59.52 43.97 -47.85
CA PRO A 34 58.34 44.00 -48.68
C PRO A 34 57.42 45.11 -48.14
N GLU A 35 57.80 46.38 -48.38
CA GLU A 35 56.96 47.56 -48.17
C GLU A 35 55.91 47.72 -49.27
N ALA A 36 55.85 46.79 -50.23
CA ALA A 36 54.67 46.62 -51.07
C ALA A 36 53.70 45.65 -50.39
N LYS A 37 52.85 46.19 -49.51
CA LYS A 37 51.57 45.63 -49.03
C LYS A 37 51.36 44.16 -49.41
N LEU A 38 51.73 43.22 -48.53
CA LEU A 38 51.09 41.90 -48.52
C LEU A 38 49.59 42.20 -48.59
N GLY A 39 48.93 41.80 -49.68
CA GLY A 39 47.67 42.39 -50.15
C GLY A 39 46.51 42.38 -49.15
N PHE A 40 45.31 42.68 -49.62
CA PHE A 40 44.06 42.75 -48.82
C PHE A 40 43.82 41.56 -47.86
N GLU A 41 44.53 40.43 -48.04
CA GLU A 41 44.49 39.23 -47.20
C GLU A 41 45.28 39.31 -45.88
N SER A 42 46.13 40.32 -45.65
CA SER A 42 46.95 40.35 -44.42
C SER A 42 46.13 40.50 -43.14
N ARG A 43 44.98 41.19 -43.13
CA ARG A 43 44.18 41.38 -41.88
C ARG A 43 43.04 40.38 -41.66
N CYS A 44 42.97 39.31 -42.45
CA CYS A 44 41.78 38.44 -42.45
C CYS A 44 41.56 37.65 -41.14
N LEU A 45 42.61 37.38 -40.35
CA LEU A 45 42.46 36.68 -39.06
C LEU A 45 41.76 37.54 -38.01
N LYS A 46 41.89 38.87 -38.08
CA LYS A 46 41.12 39.80 -37.25
C LYS A 46 39.62 39.66 -37.49
N ASP A 47 39.21 39.69 -38.75
CA ASP A 47 37.81 39.60 -39.16
C ASP A 47 37.24 38.19 -38.94
N SER A 48 38.12 37.20 -38.71
CA SER A 48 37.74 35.83 -38.42
C SER A 48 37.23 35.61 -37.00
N LEU A 49 37.66 36.43 -36.02
CA LEU A 49 37.27 36.24 -34.62
C LEU A 49 35.77 36.45 -34.36
N PRO A 50 35.13 37.53 -34.86
CA PRO A 50 33.68 37.67 -34.75
C PRO A 50 32.93 36.52 -35.44
N VAL A 51 33.44 36.04 -36.58
CA VAL A 51 32.83 34.91 -37.29
C VAL A 51 32.94 33.60 -36.50
N LEU A 52 34.07 33.35 -35.83
CA LEU A 52 34.24 32.18 -34.95
C LEU A 52 33.28 32.24 -33.76
N LYS A 53 33.06 33.43 -33.19
CA LYS A 53 32.05 33.65 -32.15
C LYS A 53 30.64 33.38 -32.67
N ASP A 54 30.28 33.95 -33.82
CA ASP A 54 29.01 33.71 -34.49
C ASP A 54 28.84 32.23 -34.85
N PHE A 55 29.91 31.53 -35.20
CA PHE A 55 29.90 30.09 -35.48
C PHE A 55 29.57 29.30 -34.22
N VAL A 56 30.22 29.60 -33.09
CA VAL A 56 29.93 28.96 -31.80
C VAL A 56 28.47 29.20 -31.40
N HIS A 57 27.93 30.40 -31.61
CA HIS A 57 26.50 30.69 -31.36
C HIS A 57 25.54 30.14 -32.41
N GLY A 58 26.06 29.63 -33.54
CA GLY A 58 25.25 29.14 -34.66
C GLY A 58 24.57 30.24 -35.49
N ASP A 59 25.08 31.47 -35.43
CA ASP A 59 24.59 32.63 -36.20
C ASP A 59 25.46 32.93 -37.44
N ALA A 60 26.62 32.27 -37.57
CA ALA A 60 27.49 32.42 -38.73
C ALA A 60 26.87 31.85 -40.01
N LYS A 61 27.20 32.45 -41.16
CA LYS A 61 26.84 31.95 -42.49
C LYS A 61 27.97 31.10 -43.07
N ALA A 62 27.62 30.10 -43.88
CA ALA A 62 28.59 29.20 -44.50
C ALA A 62 29.75 29.94 -45.23
N PRO A 63 29.53 31.00 -46.05
CA PRO A 63 30.62 31.72 -46.70
C PRO A 63 31.56 32.44 -45.72
N GLN A 64 31.06 32.86 -44.55
CA GLN A 64 31.88 33.50 -43.53
C GLN A 64 32.83 32.47 -42.90
N VAL A 65 32.30 31.30 -42.52
CA VAL A 65 33.10 30.20 -41.96
C VAL A 65 34.13 29.71 -42.97
N GLU A 66 33.74 29.58 -44.24
CA GLU A 66 34.66 29.23 -45.32
C GLU A 66 35.78 30.28 -45.47
N GLY A 67 35.42 31.57 -45.38
CA GLY A 67 36.36 32.70 -45.40
C GLY A 67 37.41 32.62 -44.29
N VAL A 68 37.02 32.23 -43.07
CA VAL A 68 37.95 32.05 -41.93
C VAL A 68 39.01 31.00 -42.24
N TRP A 69 38.59 29.82 -42.70
CA TRP A 69 39.53 28.73 -42.98
C TRP A 69 40.38 28.98 -44.23
N ASN A 70 39.82 29.63 -45.26
CA ASN A 70 40.58 30.05 -46.44
C ASN A 70 41.64 31.08 -46.05
N CYS A 71 41.30 32.04 -45.18
CA CYS A 71 42.24 33.00 -44.60
C CYS A 71 43.39 32.29 -43.87
N PHE A 72 43.07 31.36 -42.96
CA PHE A 72 44.08 30.61 -42.21
C PHE A 72 44.98 29.77 -43.12
N GLY A 73 44.39 29.08 -44.12
CA GLY A 73 45.13 28.31 -45.12
C GLY A 73 46.08 29.17 -45.95
N SER A 74 45.60 30.33 -46.42
CA SER A 74 46.43 31.32 -47.14
C SER A 74 47.56 31.88 -46.27
N ALA A 75 47.30 32.14 -44.98
CA ALA A 75 48.33 32.61 -44.04
C ALA A 75 49.44 31.58 -43.85
N ILE A 76 49.10 30.28 -43.74
CA ILE A 76 50.07 29.19 -43.67
C ILE A 76 50.87 29.05 -44.98
N ASP A 77 50.22 29.09 -46.14
CA ASP A 77 50.90 29.01 -47.44
C ASP A 77 51.84 30.22 -47.65
N LEU A 78 51.41 31.41 -47.23
CA LEU A 78 52.22 32.62 -47.28
C LEU A 78 53.45 32.51 -46.37
N PHE A 79 53.27 32.04 -45.12
CA PHE A 79 54.39 31.76 -44.22
C PHE A 79 55.37 30.77 -44.85
N TYR A 80 54.85 29.64 -45.34
CA TYR A 80 55.63 28.58 -45.97
C TYR A 80 56.46 29.07 -47.17
N ARG A 81 55.91 29.97 -47.99
CA ARG A 81 56.58 30.53 -49.18
C ARG A 81 57.54 31.68 -48.87
N LYS A 82 57.20 32.54 -47.91
CA LYS A 82 57.88 33.83 -47.69
C LYS A 82 58.86 33.83 -46.54
N VAL A 83 58.69 32.96 -45.55
CA VAL A 83 59.57 32.89 -44.38
C VAL A 83 60.61 31.78 -44.59
N ARG A 84 61.89 32.15 -44.48
CA ARG A 84 63.02 31.21 -44.42
C ARG A 84 63.45 31.12 -42.95
N GLY A 85 63.36 29.93 -42.37
CA GLY A 85 63.73 29.71 -40.96
C GLY A 85 65.23 29.90 -40.74
N GLY A 86 65.62 30.18 -39.50
CA GLY A 86 67.05 30.28 -39.11
C GLY A 86 67.85 29.00 -39.39
N ASN A 87 67.19 27.84 -39.46
CA ASN A 87 67.71 26.58 -40.01
C ASN A 87 66.85 26.18 -41.22
N ARG A 88 67.48 25.78 -42.34
CA ARG A 88 66.90 25.81 -43.71
C ARG A 88 65.49 25.21 -43.90
N ASP A 89 65.01 24.32 -43.04
CA ASP A 89 63.66 23.70 -43.12
C ASP A 89 62.89 23.65 -41.78
N GLU A 90 63.37 24.36 -40.75
CA GLU A 90 62.76 24.39 -39.40
C GLU A 90 62.48 25.82 -38.94
N TYR A 91 61.34 26.01 -38.28
CA TYR A 91 60.87 27.27 -37.71
C TYR A 91 60.64 27.08 -36.21
N THR A 92 61.16 27.98 -35.40
CA THR A 92 60.85 28.04 -33.97
C THR A 92 59.41 28.52 -33.77
N ALA A 93 58.81 28.14 -32.63
CA ALA A 93 57.46 28.61 -32.28
C ALA A 93 57.37 30.15 -32.29
N ARG A 94 58.42 30.85 -31.83
CA ARG A 94 58.43 32.33 -31.77
C ARG A 94 58.55 32.99 -33.15
N GLU A 95 59.26 32.37 -34.11
CA GLU A 95 59.29 32.85 -35.50
C GLU A 95 57.90 32.75 -36.14
N LEU A 96 57.17 31.66 -35.87
CA LEU A 96 55.80 31.48 -36.33
C LEU A 96 54.86 32.51 -35.68
N ALA A 97 54.93 32.65 -34.35
CA ALA A 97 54.11 33.60 -33.60
C ALA A 97 54.33 35.04 -34.07
N ARG A 98 55.60 35.48 -34.19
CA ARG A 98 55.93 36.84 -34.68
C ARG A 98 55.37 37.11 -36.05
N PHE A 99 55.40 36.14 -36.96
CA PHE A 99 54.81 36.32 -38.28
C PHE A 99 53.29 36.54 -38.21
N PHE A 100 52.56 35.77 -37.40
CA PHE A 100 51.13 35.99 -37.23
C PHE A 100 50.83 37.31 -36.52
N GLU A 101 51.62 37.67 -35.49
CA GLU A 101 51.53 38.95 -34.78
C GLU A 101 51.75 40.15 -35.71
N ASP A 102 52.81 40.12 -36.52
CA ASP A 102 53.23 41.26 -37.37
C ASP A 102 52.32 41.44 -38.59
N PHE A 103 51.78 40.35 -39.14
CA PHE A 103 51.08 40.39 -40.42
C PHE A 103 49.57 40.15 -40.33
N PHE A 104 49.07 39.44 -39.31
CA PHE A 104 47.68 38.96 -39.28
C PHE A 104 46.87 39.31 -38.02
N LEU A 105 47.51 39.69 -36.93
CA LEU A 105 46.87 40.13 -35.69
C LEU A 105 46.93 41.66 -35.55
N ASP A 106 46.17 42.21 -34.61
CA ASP A 106 46.27 43.64 -34.27
C ASP A 106 47.60 43.93 -33.55
N GLU A 107 48.14 45.15 -33.69
CA GLU A 107 49.43 45.58 -33.11
C GLU A 107 49.52 45.34 -31.57
N ASN A 108 48.37 45.26 -30.89
CA ASN A 108 48.27 45.04 -29.45
C ASN A 108 48.08 43.56 -29.06
N SER A 109 47.86 42.66 -30.01
CA SER A 109 47.53 41.25 -29.76
C SER A 109 48.76 40.36 -29.90
N LYS A 110 49.53 40.23 -28.81
CA LYS A 110 50.70 39.35 -28.74
C LYS A 110 50.33 37.98 -28.19
N ILE A 111 50.85 36.92 -28.82
CA ILE A 111 50.74 35.54 -28.36
C ILE A 111 51.75 35.36 -27.22
N SER A 112 51.25 34.97 -26.05
CA SER A 112 52.07 34.72 -24.87
C SER A 112 52.92 33.46 -25.09
N ASP A 113 54.11 33.40 -24.47
CA ASP A 113 54.95 32.20 -24.57
C ASP A 113 54.26 30.94 -23.99
N PRO A 114 53.48 31.01 -22.90
CA PRO A 114 52.65 29.87 -22.45
C PRO A 114 51.62 29.42 -23.48
N LEU A 115 50.85 30.35 -24.07
CA LEU A 115 49.89 30.00 -25.13
C LEU A 115 50.59 29.35 -26.32
N LEU A 116 51.75 29.89 -26.70
CA LEU A 116 52.54 29.37 -27.80
C LEU A 116 53.04 27.94 -27.52
N ASN A 117 53.48 27.65 -26.30
CA ASN A 117 53.86 26.30 -25.90
C ASN A 117 52.68 25.32 -26.00
N GLU A 118 51.51 25.70 -25.52
CA GLU A 118 50.29 24.87 -25.62
C GLU A 118 49.85 24.66 -27.07
N LEU A 119 49.95 25.68 -27.93
CA LEU A 119 49.72 25.57 -29.37
C LEU A 119 50.71 24.61 -30.04
N MET A 120 51.96 24.57 -29.58
CA MET A 120 52.96 23.63 -30.10
C MET A 120 52.73 22.19 -29.64
N LEU A 121 52.22 21.98 -28.43
CA LEU A 121 51.76 20.67 -27.96
C LEU A 121 50.54 20.21 -28.76
N LEU A 122 49.57 21.08 -29.00
CA LEU A 122 48.43 20.80 -29.86
C LEU A 122 48.87 20.46 -31.30
N LYS A 123 49.80 21.24 -31.85
CA LYS A 123 50.43 21.00 -33.15
C LYS A 123 51.02 19.59 -33.22
N GLN A 124 51.73 19.16 -32.18
CA GLN A 124 52.35 17.84 -32.16
C GLN A 124 51.30 16.73 -32.33
N VAL A 125 50.12 16.90 -31.75
CA VAL A 125 48.98 15.96 -31.85
C VAL A 125 48.36 15.95 -33.25
N PHE A 126 48.11 17.13 -33.85
CA PHE A 126 47.40 17.22 -35.14
C PHE A 126 48.26 17.00 -36.39
N ILE A 127 49.55 17.35 -36.34
CA ILE A 127 50.45 17.28 -37.51
C ILE A 127 51.78 16.56 -37.25
N GLY A 128 52.09 16.22 -35.98
CA GLY A 128 53.26 15.43 -35.60
C GLY A 128 54.52 16.23 -35.25
N GLY A 129 55.63 15.48 -35.16
CA GLY A 129 57.00 15.94 -34.92
C GLY A 129 57.29 16.54 -33.54
N SER A 130 58.11 17.60 -33.49
CA SER A 130 58.60 18.22 -32.24
C SER A 130 57.66 19.31 -31.72
N SER A 131 57.62 19.49 -30.40
CA SER A 131 56.94 20.59 -29.71
C SER A 131 57.77 21.89 -29.71
N GLU A 132 59.04 21.86 -30.08
CA GLU A 132 59.90 23.07 -30.07
C GLU A 132 59.93 23.78 -31.43
N LYS A 133 59.67 23.03 -32.50
CA LYS A 133 59.87 23.49 -33.88
C LYS A 133 58.79 22.98 -34.82
N VAL A 134 58.53 23.75 -35.87
CA VAL A 134 57.68 23.40 -37.00
C VAL A 134 58.54 23.24 -38.24
N THR A 135 58.41 22.13 -38.95
CA THR A 135 59.10 21.89 -40.21
C THR A 135 58.24 22.30 -41.41
N ARG A 136 58.87 22.48 -42.57
CA ARG A 136 58.14 22.73 -43.82
C ARG A 136 57.12 21.67 -44.18
N GLU A 137 57.40 20.40 -43.88
CA GLU A 137 56.45 19.31 -44.14
C GLU A 137 55.24 19.40 -43.20
N GLU A 138 55.46 19.77 -41.95
CA GLU A 138 54.38 20.00 -40.99
C GLU A 138 53.49 21.18 -41.39
N LEU A 139 54.04 22.26 -41.95
CA LEU A 139 53.22 23.35 -42.50
C LEU A 139 52.28 22.88 -43.61
N ARG A 140 52.72 21.95 -44.48
CA ARG A 140 51.83 21.34 -45.50
C ARG A 140 50.73 20.50 -44.86
N LYS A 141 51.07 19.71 -43.84
CA LYS A 141 50.08 18.94 -43.07
C LYS A 141 49.08 19.84 -42.36
N LEU A 142 49.52 21.00 -41.87
CA LEU A 142 48.68 22.00 -41.22
C LEU A 142 47.72 22.65 -42.23
N ALA A 143 48.19 22.98 -43.44
CA ALA A 143 47.33 23.46 -44.51
C ALA A 143 46.29 22.40 -44.94
N SER A 144 46.70 21.13 -45.03
CA SER A 144 45.76 20.01 -45.25
C SER A 144 44.73 19.90 -44.13
N PHE A 145 45.16 20.02 -42.87
CA PHE A 145 44.25 19.98 -41.71
C PHE A 145 43.28 21.16 -41.71
N ALA A 146 43.69 22.35 -42.15
CA ALA A 146 42.80 23.51 -42.28
C ALA A 146 41.63 23.24 -43.24
N ASN A 147 41.87 22.52 -44.35
CA ASN A 147 40.80 22.10 -45.26
C ASN A 147 39.86 21.08 -44.61
N ASP A 148 40.42 20.10 -43.88
CA ASP A 148 39.61 19.12 -43.14
C ASP A 148 38.73 19.82 -42.09
N ALA A 149 39.30 20.77 -41.35
CA ALA A 149 38.60 21.56 -40.33
C ALA A 149 37.53 22.47 -40.93
N ARG A 150 37.76 23.04 -42.13
CA ARG A 150 36.76 23.79 -42.89
C ARG A 150 35.56 22.93 -43.23
N ASP A 151 35.81 21.78 -43.85
CA ASP A 151 34.75 20.88 -44.30
C ASP A 151 33.94 20.35 -43.11
N LEU A 152 34.61 20.06 -41.98
CA LEU A 152 33.94 19.70 -40.73
C LEU A 152 33.11 20.86 -40.16
N SER A 153 33.67 22.08 -40.10
CA SER A 153 32.97 23.26 -39.59
C SER A 153 31.70 23.54 -40.38
N LEU A 154 31.75 23.45 -41.71
CA LEU A 154 30.59 23.64 -42.58
C LEU A 154 29.50 22.57 -42.38
N ARG A 155 29.88 21.32 -42.07
CA ARG A 155 28.91 20.24 -41.81
C ARG A 155 28.22 20.37 -40.46
N VAL A 156 28.93 20.83 -39.43
CA VAL A 156 28.33 21.03 -38.09
C VAL A 156 27.60 22.37 -37.97
N LEU A 157 27.89 23.34 -38.84
CA LEU A 157 27.30 24.68 -38.83
C LEU A 157 25.77 24.70 -38.67
N PRO A 158 24.97 23.91 -39.43
CA PRO A 158 23.51 23.92 -39.30
C PRO A 158 23.01 23.56 -37.89
N TYR A 159 23.82 22.83 -37.13
CA TYR A 159 23.47 22.30 -35.81
C TYR A 159 24.16 23.02 -34.66
N MET A 160 24.94 24.07 -34.93
CA MET A 160 25.68 24.79 -33.88
C MET A 160 24.76 25.39 -32.81
N LYS A 161 23.53 25.75 -33.15
CA LYS A 161 22.52 26.17 -32.15
C LYS A 161 22.19 25.05 -31.17
N ILE A 162 22.16 23.80 -31.61
CA ILE A 162 22.00 22.63 -30.72
C ILE A 162 23.20 22.53 -29.79
N TYR A 163 24.42 22.52 -30.33
CA TYR A 163 25.63 22.33 -29.54
C TYR A 163 25.93 23.50 -28.59
N SER A 164 25.42 24.70 -28.87
CA SER A 164 25.62 25.90 -28.04
C SER A 164 24.47 26.19 -27.07
N LYS A 165 23.49 25.28 -26.95
CA LYS A 165 22.29 25.45 -26.10
C LYS A 165 21.33 26.55 -26.55
N GLY A 166 21.51 27.07 -27.77
CA GLY A 166 20.70 28.14 -28.37
C GLY A 166 19.53 27.65 -29.23
N TRP A 167 19.30 26.34 -29.33
CA TRP A 167 18.14 25.78 -30.01
C TRP A 167 16.91 25.78 -29.08
N ALA A 168 15.71 25.88 -29.64
CA ALA A 168 14.46 25.76 -28.89
C ALA A 168 13.61 24.70 -29.59
N VAL A 169 13.12 23.73 -28.81
CA VAL A 169 12.23 22.67 -29.31
C VAL A 169 10.90 23.32 -29.69
N GLY A 170 10.52 23.21 -30.96
CA GLY A 170 9.39 23.95 -31.55
C GLY A 170 8.02 23.46 -31.07
N GLY A 171 7.94 22.25 -30.49
CA GLY A 171 6.76 21.68 -29.84
C GLY A 171 5.60 21.30 -30.77
N LYS A 172 5.51 21.90 -31.97
CA LYS A 172 4.47 21.62 -32.98
C LYS A 172 4.81 20.45 -33.91
N ASP A 173 6.09 20.22 -34.16
CA ASP A 173 6.60 19.12 -34.99
C ASP A 173 7.70 18.37 -34.23
N ILE A 174 7.26 17.61 -33.23
CA ILE A 174 8.15 16.88 -32.32
C ILE A 174 8.99 15.85 -33.04
N GLU A 175 8.43 15.17 -34.03
CA GLU A 175 9.16 14.18 -34.82
C GLU A 175 10.24 14.84 -35.67
N GLY A 176 9.94 16.01 -36.27
CA GLY A 176 10.90 16.85 -36.95
C GLY A 176 12.03 17.34 -36.02
N ASP A 177 11.69 17.82 -34.82
CA ASP A 177 12.67 18.27 -33.82
C ASP A 177 13.61 17.14 -33.37
N ILE A 178 13.06 15.93 -33.13
CA ILE A 178 13.83 14.73 -32.82
C ILE A 178 14.77 14.41 -33.98
N LYS A 179 14.25 14.39 -35.20
CA LYS A 179 15.04 14.05 -36.39
C LYS A 179 16.19 15.03 -36.58
N PHE A 180 15.93 16.32 -36.44
CA PHE A 180 16.95 17.37 -36.55
C PHE A 180 18.03 17.23 -35.47
N PHE A 181 17.64 16.88 -34.23
CA PHE A 181 18.58 16.57 -33.16
C PHE A 181 19.42 15.31 -33.45
N GLU A 182 18.84 14.26 -34.04
CA GLU A 182 19.61 13.07 -34.43
C GLU A 182 20.58 13.32 -35.58
N GLU A 183 20.22 14.18 -36.53
CA GLU A 183 21.14 14.60 -37.59
C GLU A 183 22.33 15.37 -36.98
N ALA A 184 22.09 16.24 -36.00
CA ALA A 184 23.15 16.87 -35.22
C ALA A 184 24.01 15.84 -34.48
N ASN A 185 23.40 14.84 -33.83
CA ASN A 185 24.11 13.76 -33.17
C ASN A 185 25.04 13.00 -34.13
N GLN A 186 24.56 12.69 -35.34
CA GLN A 186 25.37 12.02 -36.36
C GLN A 186 26.55 12.88 -36.82
N GLU A 187 26.33 14.17 -37.11
CA GLU A 187 27.38 15.02 -37.65
C GLU A 187 28.51 15.31 -36.66
N ILE A 188 28.21 15.51 -35.36
CA ILE A 188 29.26 15.67 -34.35
C ILE A 188 30.07 14.39 -34.13
N GLN A 189 29.43 13.22 -34.20
CA GLN A 189 30.14 11.94 -34.11
C GLN A 189 31.06 11.72 -35.33
N VAL A 190 30.61 12.08 -36.54
CA VAL A 190 31.46 12.01 -37.73
C VAL A 190 32.64 12.99 -37.62
N ALA A 191 32.41 14.20 -37.13
CA ALA A 191 33.47 15.18 -36.90
C ALA A 191 34.50 14.66 -35.89
N ALA A 192 34.05 14.16 -34.74
CA ALA A 192 34.91 13.61 -33.70
C ALA A 192 35.73 12.41 -34.19
N LYS A 193 35.12 11.51 -34.97
CA LYS A 193 35.81 10.36 -35.58
C LYS A 193 36.90 10.81 -36.56
N ARG A 194 36.59 11.75 -37.47
CA ARG A 194 37.57 12.26 -38.45
C ARG A 194 38.75 12.96 -37.77
N ILE A 195 38.48 13.78 -36.76
CA ILE A 195 39.51 14.44 -35.95
C ILE A 195 40.37 13.39 -35.23
N GLY A 196 39.74 12.42 -34.55
CA GLY A 196 40.44 11.36 -33.84
C GLY A 196 41.30 10.48 -34.76
N ASP A 197 40.79 10.10 -35.94
CA ASP A 197 41.54 9.35 -36.95
C ASP A 197 42.76 10.15 -37.44
N ARG A 198 42.60 11.47 -37.66
CA ARG A 198 43.71 12.34 -38.09
C ARG A 198 44.80 12.44 -37.03
N ILE A 199 44.42 12.58 -35.77
CA ILE A 199 45.36 12.66 -34.66
C ILE A 199 46.11 11.32 -34.49
N ALA A 200 45.40 10.19 -34.55
CA ALA A 200 45.97 8.87 -34.36
C ALA A 200 47.10 8.55 -35.35
N LEU A 201 47.01 9.06 -36.58
CA LEU A 201 48.06 8.90 -37.61
C LEU A 201 49.41 9.49 -37.21
N ASN A 202 49.45 10.49 -36.33
CA ASN A 202 50.69 11.15 -35.94
C ASN A 202 51.44 10.41 -34.83
N GLN A 203 50.85 9.39 -34.21
CA GLN A 203 51.47 8.59 -33.16
C GLN A 203 51.95 9.42 -31.96
N LYS A 204 51.17 10.44 -31.59
CA LYS A 204 51.48 11.31 -30.45
C LYS A 204 50.42 11.18 -29.36
N ASP A 205 50.92 10.99 -28.15
CA ASP A 205 50.14 10.98 -26.93
C ASP A 205 49.92 12.42 -26.46
N TYR A 206 48.86 12.65 -25.68
CA TYR A 206 48.52 13.99 -25.23
C TYR A 206 47.98 13.97 -23.81
N ASP A 207 48.59 14.79 -22.95
CA ASP A 207 48.10 15.04 -21.61
C ASP A 207 46.89 15.99 -21.67
N LEU A 208 45.78 15.53 -21.10
CA LEU A 208 44.53 16.27 -21.03
C LEU A 208 44.63 17.55 -20.17
N GLU A 209 45.61 17.66 -19.25
CA GLU A 209 45.89 18.93 -18.54
C GLU A 209 46.28 20.05 -19.51
N ASN A 210 47.02 19.73 -20.57
CA ASN A 210 47.45 20.69 -21.59
C ASN A 210 46.25 21.31 -22.32
N PHE A 211 45.14 20.56 -22.47
CA PHE A 211 43.93 21.13 -23.07
C PHE A 211 43.29 22.19 -22.19
N ALA A 212 43.21 21.94 -20.88
CA ALA A 212 42.69 22.92 -19.94
C ALA A 212 43.60 24.17 -19.88
N ASN A 213 44.92 23.97 -19.89
CA ASN A 213 45.89 25.07 -19.94
C ASN A 213 45.77 25.88 -21.23
N LEU A 214 45.63 25.22 -22.38
CA LEU A 214 45.40 25.86 -23.67
C LEU A 214 44.16 26.75 -23.63
N LEU A 215 43.03 26.25 -23.11
CA LEU A 215 41.80 27.03 -23.01
C LEU A 215 41.92 28.24 -22.08
N GLU A 216 42.64 28.12 -20.97
CA GLU A 216 42.91 29.25 -20.07
C GLU A 216 43.82 30.31 -20.69
N GLU A 217 44.85 29.88 -21.41
CA GLU A 217 45.73 30.82 -22.11
C GLU A 217 45.03 31.48 -23.30
N LEU A 218 44.13 30.77 -24.01
CA LEU A 218 43.26 31.37 -25.01
C LEU A 218 42.30 32.40 -24.38
N GLN A 219 41.65 32.03 -23.28
CA GLN A 219 40.78 32.94 -22.53
C GLN A 219 41.52 34.23 -22.13
N LYS A 220 42.74 34.12 -21.59
CA LYS A 220 43.59 35.27 -21.25
C LYS A 220 43.96 36.09 -22.48
N HIS A 221 44.30 35.44 -23.59
CA HIS A 221 44.71 36.12 -24.82
C HIS A 221 43.56 36.93 -25.44
N PHE A 222 42.32 36.44 -25.36
CA PHE A 222 41.14 37.16 -25.86
C PHE A 222 40.58 38.20 -24.89
N GLY A 223 41.04 38.23 -23.64
CA GLY A 223 40.54 39.17 -22.63
C GLY A 223 39.07 38.94 -22.26
N GLU A 224 38.52 37.77 -22.56
CA GLU A 224 37.16 37.38 -22.20
C GLU A 224 37.19 36.41 -21.02
N SER A 225 36.14 36.38 -20.19
CA SER A 225 35.97 35.35 -19.16
C SER A 225 34.99 34.30 -19.66
N TRP A 226 35.48 33.11 -19.98
CA TRP A 226 34.66 32.01 -20.46
C TRP A 226 34.30 31.06 -19.32
N ASP A 227 33.05 31.12 -18.85
CA ASP A 227 32.57 30.30 -17.73
C ASP A 227 32.78 28.79 -17.95
N PHE A 228 32.71 28.35 -19.21
CA PHE A 228 32.90 26.94 -19.55
C PHE A 228 34.33 26.44 -19.32
N VAL A 229 35.35 27.30 -19.33
CA VAL A 229 36.75 26.90 -19.09
C VAL A 229 36.94 26.45 -17.64
N ALA A 230 36.39 27.23 -16.69
CA ALA A 230 36.31 26.82 -15.29
C ALA A 230 35.50 25.51 -15.13
N GLY A 231 34.42 25.36 -15.90
CA GLY A 231 33.63 24.13 -15.99
C GLY A 231 34.46 22.92 -16.45
N ILE A 232 35.26 23.05 -17.51
CA ILE A 232 36.14 21.99 -18.03
C ILE A 232 37.18 21.61 -16.99
N ARG A 233 37.83 22.59 -16.34
CA ARG A 233 38.83 22.30 -15.29
C ARG A 233 38.20 21.58 -14.10
N LYS A 234 36.98 21.95 -13.71
CA LYS A 234 36.22 21.23 -12.67
C LYS A 234 35.83 19.81 -13.10
N ALA A 235 35.55 19.60 -14.39
CA ALA A 235 35.15 18.31 -14.96
C ALA A 235 36.34 17.38 -15.29
N LEU A 236 37.55 17.91 -15.37
CA LEU A 236 38.74 17.18 -15.79
C LEU A 236 39.00 15.90 -14.97
N PRO A 237 38.84 15.87 -13.62
CA PRO A 237 38.95 14.64 -12.86
C PRO A 237 37.95 13.55 -13.29
N LEU A 238 36.70 13.93 -13.61
CA LEU A 238 35.71 13.00 -14.16
C LEU A 238 36.14 12.52 -15.55
N VAL A 239 36.65 13.41 -16.40
CA VAL A 239 37.14 13.04 -17.74
C VAL A 239 38.27 12.02 -17.62
N TYR A 240 39.19 12.16 -16.67
CA TYR A 240 40.24 11.16 -16.42
C TYR A 240 39.69 9.79 -16.08
N LYS A 241 38.73 9.73 -15.14
CA LYS A 241 38.12 8.46 -14.74
C LYS A 241 37.32 7.85 -15.88
N LEU A 242 36.51 8.64 -16.59
CA LEU A 242 35.79 8.16 -17.78
C LEU A 242 36.75 7.64 -18.85
N LYS A 243 37.86 8.35 -19.13
CA LYS A 243 38.88 7.93 -20.08
C LYS A 243 39.48 6.58 -19.66
N LYS A 244 39.95 6.47 -18.42
CA LYS A 244 40.54 5.24 -17.88
C LYS A 244 39.55 4.07 -17.93
N SER A 245 38.33 4.29 -17.48
CA SER A 245 37.31 3.25 -17.34
C SER A 245 36.69 2.83 -18.67
N LEU A 246 36.63 3.69 -19.68
CA LEU A 246 35.90 3.41 -20.94
C LEU A 246 36.84 3.23 -22.14
N VAL A 247 38.00 3.87 -22.14
CA VAL A 247 39.00 3.76 -23.22
C VAL A 247 40.18 2.88 -22.82
N GLY A 248 40.59 2.92 -21.54
CA GLY A 248 41.75 2.21 -21.01
C GLY A 248 43.00 3.10 -20.89
N GLY A 249 44.15 2.48 -20.64
CA GLY A 249 45.45 3.18 -20.58
C GLY A 249 45.63 4.09 -19.36
N ASP A 250 46.51 5.10 -19.51
CA ASP A 250 46.79 6.12 -18.49
C ASP A 250 45.60 7.09 -18.37
N GLU A 251 45.17 7.45 -17.15
CA GLU A 251 43.97 8.28 -16.96
C GLU A 251 44.11 9.72 -17.45
N ARG A 252 45.31 10.27 -17.52
CA ARG A 252 45.58 11.67 -17.93
C ARG A 252 45.97 11.80 -19.38
N VAL A 253 46.52 10.74 -19.95
CA VAL A 253 47.11 10.75 -21.30
C VAL A 253 46.21 10.02 -22.27
N VAL A 254 45.79 10.69 -23.35
CA VAL A 254 45.17 10.04 -24.51
C VAL A 254 46.27 9.56 -25.43
N ALA A 255 46.48 8.25 -25.48
CA ALA A 255 47.47 7.65 -26.35
C ALA A 255 47.05 7.78 -27.82
N ALA A 256 48.02 7.74 -28.74
CA ALA A 256 47.75 7.94 -30.16
C ALA A 256 46.59 7.08 -30.73
N HIS A 257 46.53 5.80 -30.35
CA HIS A 257 45.52 4.85 -30.82
C HIS A 257 44.15 5.01 -30.13
N GLU A 258 44.08 5.78 -29.05
CA GLU A 258 42.88 5.99 -28.23
C GLU A 258 42.02 7.15 -28.73
N TRP A 259 42.61 8.10 -29.48
CA TRP A 259 41.96 9.35 -29.89
C TRP A 259 40.63 9.19 -30.60
N ARG A 260 40.51 8.20 -31.48
CA ARG A 260 39.25 7.91 -32.17
C ARG A 260 38.15 7.55 -31.17
N ARG A 261 38.46 6.69 -30.19
CA ARG A 261 37.51 6.25 -29.16
C ARG A 261 37.20 7.38 -28.19
N PHE A 262 38.23 8.09 -27.72
CA PHE A 262 38.08 9.22 -26.81
C PHE A 262 37.26 10.38 -27.43
N GLY A 263 37.50 10.71 -28.70
CA GLY A 263 36.71 11.71 -29.40
C GLY A 263 35.24 11.31 -29.55
N LEU A 264 34.98 10.04 -29.91
CA LEU A 264 33.62 9.52 -30.03
C LEU A 264 32.90 9.49 -28.67
N LEU A 265 33.62 9.12 -27.61
CA LEU A 265 33.17 9.16 -26.21
C LEU A 265 32.71 10.57 -25.82
N GLY A 266 33.58 11.57 -26.05
CA GLY A 266 33.27 12.96 -25.76
C GLY A 266 32.06 13.47 -26.52
N ALA A 267 31.97 13.17 -27.82
CA ALA A 267 30.85 13.58 -28.67
C ALA A 267 29.52 12.96 -28.20
N ARG A 268 29.48 11.63 -27.99
CA ARG A 268 28.27 10.92 -27.53
C ARG A 268 27.86 11.37 -26.12
N GLY A 269 28.80 11.51 -25.20
CA GLY A 269 28.55 12.03 -23.85
C GLY A 269 27.98 13.44 -23.87
N TYR A 270 28.50 14.33 -24.72
CA TYR A 270 27.98 15.68 -24.89
C TYR A 270 26.58 15.69 -25.49
N ILE A 271 26.32 14.87 -26.51
CA ILE A 271 24.97 14.71 -27.06
C ILE A 271 23.97 14.22 -26.02
N GLN A 272 24.35 13.24 -25.19
CA GLN A 272 23.46 12.74 -24.14
C GLN A 272 23.11 13.85 -23.14
N TYR A 273 24.09 14.69 -22.78
CA TYR A 273 23.85 15.88 -21.97
C TYR A 273 22.92 16.88 -22.66
N LEU A 274 23.11 17.15 -23.95
CA LEU A 274 22.23 18.05 -24.72
C LEU A 274 20.82 17.48 -24.82
N ARG A 275 20.66 16.16 -24.96
CA ARG A 275 19.34 15.52 -24.98
C ARG A 275 18.61 15.72 -23.66
N TYR A 276 19.28 15.50 -22.54
CA TYR A 276 18.75 15.84 -21.22
C TYR A 276 18.36 17.32 -21.13
N TYR A 277 19.24 18.22 -21.60
CA TYR A 277 18.97 19.65 -21.56
C TYR A 277 17.72 20.03 -22.36
N TYR A 278 17.57 19.58 -23.61
CA TYR A 278 16.46 20.01 -24.47
C TYR A 278 15.14 19.27 -24.22
N PHE A 279 15.19 17.97 -23.94
CA PHE A 279 14.00 17.12 -23.92
C PHE A 279 13.59 16.62 -22.53
N ILE A 280 14.35 16.93 -21.48
CA ILE A 280 14.02 16.52 -20.10
C ILE A 280 13.99 17.74 -19.18
N ALA A 281 15.10 18.48 -19.10
CA ALA A 281 15.21 19.63 -18.18
C ALA A 281 14.41 20.86 -18.65
N ASN A 282 14.26 21.04 -19.97
CA ASN A 282 13.54 22.17 -20.57
C ASN A 282 12.40 21.72 -21.48
N ALA A 283 11.82 20.53 -21.24
CA ALA A 283 10.65 20.06 -21.97
C ALA A 283 9.42 20.94 -21.65
N PRO A 284 8.52 21.19 -22.61
CA PRO A 284 7.26 21.89 -22.34
C PRO A 284 6.39 21.11 -21.34
N GLU A 285 5.74 21.79 -20.39
CA GLU A 285 4.90 21.16 -19.34
C GLU A 285 3.75 20.28 -19.91
N ASP A 286 3.31 20.54 -21.14
CA ASP A 286 2.19 19.84 -21.79
C ASP A 286 2.61 18.56 -22.54
N ALA A 287 3.89 18.16 -22.49
CA ALA A 287 4.47 17.13 -23.35
C ALA A 287 4.29 15.67 -22.86
N GLY A 288 3.44 15.40 -21.87
CA GLY A 288 3.47 14.17 -21.05
C GLY A 288 3.60 12.82 -21.78
N SER A 289 2.98 12.61 -22.95
CA SER A 289 3.20 11.37 -23.74
C SER A 289 4.54 11.34 -24.46
N ASN A 290 5.02 12.48 -24.90
CA ASN A 290 6.29 12.64 -25.61
C ASN A 290 7.48 12.48 -24.66
N ASP A 291 7.34 12.89 -23.39
CA ASP A 291 8.38 12.72 -22.36
C ASP A 291 8.80 11.27 -22.17
N VAL A 292 7.83 10.35 -22.19
CA VAL A 292 8.10 8.91 -22.10
C VAL A 292 8.88 8.42 -23.31
N LEU A 293 8.50 8.87 -24.50
CA LEU A 293 9.21 8.54 -25.75
C LEU A 293 10.65 9.07 -25.71
N TYR A 294 10.85 10.31 -25.24
CA TYR A 294 12.18 10.91 -25.09
C TYR A 294 13.03 10.17 -24.08
N LEU A 295 12.48 9.83 -22.91
CA LEU A 295 13.17 9.08 -21.88
C LEU A 295 13.55 7.67 -22.38
N ALA A 296 12.62 6.98 -23.04
CA ALA A 296 12.88 5.68 -23.63
C ALA A 296 14.01 5.75 -24.67
N LYS A 297 13.92 6.67 -25.64
CA LYS A 297 14.97 6.82 -26.65
C LYS A 297 16.32 7.22 -26.04
N SER A 298 16.31 8.10 -25.04
CA SER A 298 17.51 8.49 -24.27
C SER A 298 18.15 7.31 -23.54
N ALA A 299 17.33 6.42 -22.98
CA ALA A 299 17.81 5.21 -22.33
C ALA A 299 18.34 4.20 -23.36
N ASP A 300 17.65 4.00 -24.49
CA ASP A 300 18.11 3.11 -25.56
C ASP A 300 19.48 3.52 -26.09
N ASP A 301 19.65 4.81 -26.42
CA ASP A 301 20.91 5.34 -26.93
C ASP A 301 22.02 5.30 -25.88
N LEU A 302 21.70 5.59 -24.61
CA LEU A 302 22.67 5.47 -23.52
C LEU A 302 23.12 4.02 -23.35
N PHE A 303 22.21 3.04 -23.36
CA PHE A 303 22.56 1.63 -23.26
C PHE A 303 23.32 1.15 -24.50
N SER A 304 22.94 1.59 -25.69
CA SER A 304 23.67 1.32 -26.94
C SER A 304 25.11 1.81 -26.86
N TYR A 305 25.29 3.05 -26.40
CA TYR A 305 26.59 3.67 -26.20
C TYR A 305 27.43 2.94 -25.14
N LEU A 306 26.86 2.68 -23.97
CA LEU A 306 27.55 1.93 -22.91
C LEU A 306 27.94 0.53 -23.40
N GLY A 307 27.04 -0.15 -24.11
CA GLY A 307 27.31 -1.46 -24.73
C GLY A 307 28.49 -1.42 -25.70
N ASP A 308 28.50 -0.47 -26.65
CA ASP A 308 29.60 -0.27 -27.60
C ASP A 308 30.94 -0.05 -26.88
N MET A 309 30.95 0.78 -25.83
CA MET A 309 32.16 1.04 -25.06
C MET A 309 32.68 -0.21 -24.36
N VAL A 310 31.78 -0.97 -23.72
CA VAL A 310 32.17 -2.22 -23.06
C VAL A 310 32.72 -3.23 -24.08
N ARG A 311 32.15 -3.32 -25.29
CA ARG A 311 32.67 -4.17 -26.37
C ARG A 311 34.08 -3.78 -26.83
N GLU A 312 34.38 -2.49 -26.84
CA GLU A 312 35.68 -1.99 -27.30
C GLU A 312 36.80 -2.12 -26.26
N LYS A 313 36.46 -2.39 -24.98
CA LYS A 313 37.45 -2.66 -23.94
C LYS A 313 38.16 -4.00 -24.19
N PRO A 314 39.48 -4.11 -23.91
CA PRO A 314 40.21 -5.37 -24.08
C PRO A 314 39.60 -6.56 -23.33
N GLU A 315 39.02 -6.32 -22.16
CA GLU A 315 38.39 -7.36 -21.33
C GLU A 315 36.91 -7.60 -21.68
N GLY A 316 36.29 -6.74 -22.51
CA GLY A 316 34.86 -6.82 -22.79
C GLY A 316 33.96 -6.58 -21.57
N LYS A 317 34.47 -5.93 -20.51
CA LYS A 317 33.83 -5.83 -19.19
C LYS A 317 33.96 -4.43 -18.59
N PHE A 318 32.91 -3.97 -17.93
CA PHE A 318 32.93 -2.76 -17.10
C PHE A 318 32.61 -3.10 -15.65
N ARG A 319 33.60 -2.96 -14.77
CA ARG A 319 33.55 -3.50 -13.41
C ARG A 319 32.89 -2.52 -12.44
N LYS A 320 32.28 -3.04 -11.38
CA LYS A 320 31.66 -2.26 -10.30
C LYS A 320 32.62 -1.24 -9.67
N ALA A 321 33.90 -1.60 -9.51
CA ALA A 321 34.92 -0.68 -9.00
C ALA A 321 35.13 0.53 -9.92
N GLU A 322 35.08 0.33 -11.23
CA GLU A 322 35.19 1.43 -12.21
C GLU A 322 33.97 2.35 -12.15
N LEU A 323 32.78 1.78 -11.95
CA LEU A 323 31.56 2.56 -11.73
C LEU A 323 31.65 3.41 -10.45
N LEU A 324 32.19 2.86 -9.37
CA LEU A 324 32.42 3.61 -8.12
C LEU A 324 33.37 4.79 -8.33
N GLU A 325 34.51 4.57 -9.00
CA GLU A 325 35.46 5.66 -9.30
C GLU A 325 34.81 6.80 -10.10
N ILE A 326 33.94 6.47 -11.06
CA ILE A 326 33.18 7.44 -11.85
C ILE A 326 32.19 8.21 -10.97
N LEU A 327 31.41 7.51 -10.13
CA LEU A 327 30.40 8.11 -9.27
C LEU A 327 31.01 8.99 -8.17
N GLU A 328 32.16 8.62 -7.62
CA GLU A 328 32.92 9.44 -6.69
C GLU A 328 33.41 10.74 -7.36
N SER A 329 33.88 10.65 -8.60
CA SER A 329 34.33 11.81 -9.38
C SER A 329 33.18 12.76 -9.72
N LEU A 330 31.97 12.24 -9.92
CA LEU A 330 30.76 13.04 -10.10
C LEU A 330 30.43 13.88 -8.86
N GLY A 331 30.72 13.39 -7.64
CA GLY A 331 30.54 14.16 -6.40
C GLY A 331 31.38 15.45 -6.35
N GLY A 332 32.56 15.47 -7.00
CA GLY A 332 33.37 16.68 -7.14
C GLY A 332 32.73 17.74 -8.06
N LEU A 333 31.99 17.29 -9.08
CA LEU A 333 31.27 18.16 -10.01
C LEU A 333 29.95 18.66 -9.42
N PHE A 334 29.22 17.76 -8.75
CA PHE A 334 27.93 18.00 -8.14
C PHE A 334 28.05 17.74 -6.63
N PRO A 335 28.36 18.77 -5.81
CA PRO A 335 28.62 18.58 -4.38
C PRO A 335 27.47 17.94 -3.58
N ASN A 336 26.24 18.04 -4.10
CA ASN A 336 25.06 17.44 -3.51
C ASN A 336 24.89 15.95 -3.89
N PHE A 337 25.59 15.47 -4.90
CA PHE A 337 25.58 14.08 -5.32
C PHE A 337 26.47 13.26 -4.38
N LYS A 338 25.85 12.36 -3.61
CA LYS A 338 26.54 11.47 -2.67
C LYS A 338 26.23 10.03 -3.02
N CYS A 339 27.16 9.34 -3.65
CA CYS A 339 27.04 7.91 -3.92
C CYS A 339 27.82 7.11 -2.88
N THR A 340 27.18 6.12 -2.26
CA THR A 340 27.82 5.19 -1.33
C THR A 340 28.15 3.87 -2.04
N PRO A 341 29.20 3.14 -1.62
CA PRO A 341 29.44 1.79 -2.13
C PRO A 341 28.24 0.85 -1.99
N ALA A 342 27.51 0.98 -0.87
CA ALA A 342 26.28 0.23 -0.62
C ALA A 342 25.17 0.54 -1.65
N LEU A 343 25.00 1.81 -2.04
CA LEU A 343 24.03 2.17 -3.10
C LEU A 343 24.39 1.48 -4.42
N VAL A 344 25.68 1.44 -4.78
CA VAL A 344 26.13 0.76 -6.00
C VAL A 344 25.92 -0.74 -5.90
N ASP A 345 26.19 -1.37 -4.75
CA ASP A 345 25.93 -2.80 -4.54
C ASP A 345 24.45 -3.13 -4.75
N GLU A 346 23.53 -2.35 -4.17
CA GLU A 346 22.09 -2.55 -4.36
C GLU A 346 21.65 -2.23 -5.80
N ALA A 347 22.21 -1.19 -6.43
CA ALA A 347 21.96 -0.89 -7.84
C ALA A 347 22.43 -2.03 -8.77
N MET A 348 23.54 -2.69 -8.46
CA MET A 348 24.02 -3.86 -9.20
C MET A 348 23.08 -5.07 -9.06
N LYS A 349 22.41 -5.25 -7.92
CA LYS A 349 21.36 -6.27 -7.77
C LYS A 349 20.11 -5.92 -8.59
N VAL A 350 19.71 -4.65 -8.62
CA VAL A 350 18.61 -4.18 -9.49
C VAL A 350 18.98 -4.39 -10.96
N LYS A 351 20.22 -4.10 -11.34
CA LYS A 351 20.75 -4.42 -12.68
C LYS A 351 20.66 -5.93 -12.96
N GLN A 352 21.09 -6.78 -12.04
CA GLN A 352 20.98 -8.24 -12.21
C GLN A 352 19.52 -8.68 -12.37
N LEU A 353 18.59 -8.05 -11.66
CA LEU A 353 17.15 -8.31 -11.79
C LEU A 353 16.62 -7.90 -13.16
N LEU A 354 16.97 -6.71 -13.63
CA LEU A 354 16.45 -6.13 -14.87
C LEU A 354 17.12 -6.69 -16.12
N PHE A 355 18.44 -6.91 -16.11
CA PHE A 355 19.22 -7.22 -17.31
C PHE A 355 19.89 -8.60 -17.25
N GLY A 356 19.97 -9.20 -16.06
CA GLY A 356 20.64 -10.49 -15.82
C GLY A 356 22.13 -10.35 -15.50
N GLY A 357 22.84 -11.47 -15.61
CA GLY A 357 24.28 -11.56 -15.38
C GLY A 357 24.69 -11.57 -13.90
N ASN A 358 25.86 -11.02 -13.58
CA ASN A 358 26.39 -10.95 -12.20
C ASN A 358 26.36 -9.51 -11.65
N THR A 359 26.69 -9.35 -10.36
CA THR A 359 26.66 -8.07 -9.64
C THR A 359 27.99 -7.31 -9.66
N ASP A 360 29.04 -7.87 -10.27
CA ASP A 360 30.40 -7.33 -10.17
C ASP A 360 30.85 -6.63 -11.46
N GLU A 361 30.19 -6.89 -12.58
CA GLU A 361 30.52 -6.31 -13.88
C GLU A 361 29.31 -6.13 -14.79
N PHE A 362 29.49 -5.33 -15.82
CA PHE A 362 28.61 -5.21 -16.97
C PHE A 362 29.28 -5.83 -18.20
N VAL A 363 28.50 -6.59 -18.97
CA VAL A 363 28.92 -7.15 -20.27
C VAL A 363 28.01 -6.64 -21.40
N PRO A 364 28.48 -6.63 -22.67
CA PRO A 364 27.72 -6.09 -23.79
C PRO A 364 26.30 -6.64 -23.94
N GLU A 365 26.14 -7.95 -23.71
CA GLU A 365 24.86 -8.64 -23.89
C GLU A 365 23.79 -8.14 -22.90
N GLU A 366 24.18 -7.61 -21.75
CA GLU A 366 23.25 -7.04 -20.77
C GLU A 366 22.68 -5.70 -21.24
N PHE A 367 23.48 -4.89 -21.94
CA PHE A 367 23.01 -3.66 -22.56
C PHE A 367 22.06 -3.95 -23.71
N ASP A 368 22.34 -4.95 -24.55
CA ASP A 368 21.43 -5.36 -25.62
C ASP A 368 20.09 -5.86 -25.05
N LYS A 369 20.10 -6.59 -23.93
CA LYS A 369 18.88 -6.95 -23.20
C LYS A 369 18.16 -5.75 -22.60
N ALA A 370 18.89 -4.80 -22.03
CA ALA A 370 18.31 -3.57 -21.47
C ALA A 370 17.54 -2.80 -22.55
N ARG A 371 18.15 -2.61 -23.72
CA ARG A 371 17.55 -1.97 -24.90
C ARG A 371 16.25 -2.65 -25.32
N GLY A 372 16.25 -3.97 -25.47
CA GLY A 372 15.03 -4.72 -25.82
C GLY A 372 13.88 -4.57 -24.81
N LYS A 373 14.18 -4.16 -23.57
CA LYS A 373 13.18 -3.92 -22.51
C LYS A 373 12.69 -2.48 -22.46
N VAL A 374 13.49 -1.53 -22.92
CA VAL A 374 13.11 -0.11 -22.96
C VAL A 374 11.82 0.07 -23.76
N ASP A 375 11.70 -0.57 -24.93
CA ASP A 375 10.47 -0.51 -25.73
C ASP A 375 9.27 -1.14 -25.03
N ALA A 376 9.45 -2.29 -24.37
CA ALA A 376 8.39 -2.92 -23.59
C ALA A 376 7.91 -2.02 -22.45
N ILE A 377 8.85 -1.40 -21.71
CA ILE A 377 8.55 -0.45 -20.63
C ILE A 377 7.83 0.79 -21.19
N ARG A 378 8.27 1.31 -22.34
CA ARG A 378 7.61 2.43 -23.02
C ARG A 378 6.15 2.12 -23.32
N LEU A 379 5.86 1.01 -24.00
CA LEU A 379 4.49 0.62 -24.35
C LEU A 379 3.61 0.42 -23.11
N MET A 380 4.15 -0.19 -22.05
CA MET A 380 3.43 -0.34 -20.78
C MET A 380 3.16 1.01 -20.11
N THR A 381 4.12 1.93 -20.18
CA THR A 381 4.00 3.28 -19.60
C THR A 381 2.97 4.11 -20.38
N GLU A 382 3.03 4.14 -21.71
CA GLU A 382 2.05 4.81 -22.58
C GLU A 382 0.62 4.31 -22.29
N ARG A 383 0.47 2.99 -22.12
CA ARG A 383 -0.82 2.41 -21.72
C ARG A 383 -1.25 2.81 -20.31
N ALA A 384 -0.31 2.88 -19.36
CA ALA A 384 -0.61 3.33 -17.99
C ALA A 384 -1.06 4.80 -17.97
N TYR A 385 -0.44 5.65 -18.81
CA TYR A 385 -0.77 7.07 -18.92
C TYR A 385 -2.22 7.31 -19.32
N GLY A 386 -2.81 6.44 -20.17
CA GLY A 386 -4.23 6.51 -20.54
C GLY A 386 -5.21 6.40 -19.36
N TYR A 387 -4.74 5.89 -18.22
CA TYR A 387 -5.52 5.70 -16.99
C TYR A 387 -4.84 6.35 -15.76
N LEU A 388 -3.90 7.29 -15.96
CA LEU A 388 -3.12 7.86 -14.86
C LEU A 388 -4.00 8.52 -13.81
N ASP A 389 -5.01 9.28 -14.22
CA ASP A 389 -5.97 9.91 -13.31
C ASP A 389 -6.70 8.87 -12.45
N TYR A 390 -7.05 7.72 -13.03
CA TYR A 390 -7.69 6.62 -12.31
C TYR A 390 -6.74 6.03 -11.26
N TYR A 391 -5.50 5.71 -11.65
CA TYR A 391 -4.50 5.10 -10.76
C TYR A 391 -4.01 6.04 -9.66
N THR A 392 -4.03 7.36 -9.90
CA THR A 392 -3.59 8.40 -8.95
C THR A 392 -4.71 8.94 -8.05
N GLN A 393 -5.92 8.36 -8.12
CA GLN A 393 -7.08 8.83 -7.35
C GLN A 393 -7.57 10.25 -7.71
N ASN A 394 -7.17 10.77 -8.87
CA ASN A 394 -7.56 12.09 -9.38
C ASN A 394 -8.79 12.05 -10.30
N TRP A 395 -9.15 10.88 -10.81
CA TRP A 395 -10.32 10.68 -11.65
C TRP A 395 -11.62 10.93 -10.88
N ARG A 396 -12.64 11.47 -11.56
CA ARG A 396 -13.95 11.77 -10.97
C ARG A 396 -15.03 10.95 -11.66
N ALA A 397 -15.42 9.85 -11.03
CA ALA A 397 -16.44 8.93 -11.55
C ALA A 397 -17.80 9.61 -11.80
N GLU A 398 -18.10 10.71 -11.10
CA GLU A 398 -19.34 11.47 -11.22
C GLU A 398 -19.45 12.24 -12.54
N ASN A 399 -18.34 12.45 -13.27
CA ASN A 399 -18.32 13.17 -14.54
C ASN A 399 -18.76 12.31 -15.74
N MET A 400 -19.05 11.02 -15.52
CA MET A 400 -19.44 10.07 -16.55
C MET A 400 -20.77 9.40 -16.19
N ALA A 401 -21.46 8.83 -17.18
CA ALA A 401 -22.61 7.99 -16.89
C ALA A 401 -22.16 6.78 -16.03
N PRO A 402 -22.98 6.29 -15.08
CA PRO A 402 -22.54 5.23 -14.17
C PRO A 402 -22.04 3.94 -14.86
N GLU A 403 -22.63 3.55 -15.98
CA GLU A 403 -22.20 2.38 -16.74
C GLU A 403 -20.87 2.63 -17.48
N ASP A 404 -20.70 3.81 -18.08
CA ASP A 404 -19.44 4.20 -18.73
C ASP A 404 -18.30 4.32 -17.72
N ALA A 405 -18.56 4.87 -16.54
CA ALA A 405 -17.60 4.94 -15.44
C ALA A 405 -17.14 3.54 -15.00
N ARG A 406 -18.06 2.57 -14.96
CA ARG A 406 -17.76 1.17 -14.61
C ARG A 406 -16.96 0.47 -15.72
N LYS A 407 -17.34 0.70 -16.98
CA LYS A 407 -16.61 0.20 -18.14
C LYS A 407 -15.18 0.72 -18.16
N TYR A 408 -15.00 2.03 -17.98
CA TYR A 408 -13.68 2.66 -17.87
C TYR A 408 -12.85 2.09 -16.72
N ALA A 409 -13.44 1.90 -15.53
CA ALA A 409 -12.75 1.29 -14.40
C ALA A 409 -12.33 -0.18 -14.66
N LEU A 410 -13.15 -0.94 -15.39
CA LEU A 410 -12.83 -2.31 -15.79
C LEU A 410 -11.69 -2.34 -16.82
N GLU A 411 -11.71 -1.46 -17.82
CA GLU A 411 -10.64 -1.32 -18.81
C GLU A 411 -9.32 -0.90 -18.15
N ALA A 412 -9.38 0.05 -17.21
CA ALA A 412 -8.24 0.48 -16.39
C ALA A 412 -7.68 -0.67 -15.54
N GLU A 413 -8.54 -1.50 -14.94
CA GLU A 413 -8.14 -2.70 -14.20
C GLU A 413 -7.42 -3.69 -15.12
N THR A 414 -8.01 -4.04 -16.26
CA THR A 414 -7.40 -4.96 -17.24
C THR A 414 -6.04 -4.45 -17.69
N ALA A 415 -5.94 -3.16 -18.02
CA ALA A 415 -4.68 -2.53 -18.38
C ALA A 415 -3.64 -2.64 -17.26
N LEU A 416 -4.01 -2.34 -16.00
CA LEU A 416 -3.08 -2.40 -14.87
C LEU A 416 -2.57 -3.82 -14.62
N VAL A 417 -3.45 -4.81 -14.66
CA VAL A 417 -3.07 -6.22 -14.46
C VAL A 417 -2.13 -6.70 -15.56
N GLU A 418 -2.41 -6.35 -16.82
CA GLU A 418 -1.55 -6.70 -17.96
C GLU A 418 -0.19 -6.00 -17.89
N ILE A 419 -0.16 -4.70 -17.53
CA ILE A 419 1.07 -3.94 -17.32
C ILE A 419 1.89 -4.57 -16.18
N ALA A 420 1.27 -4.83 -15.03
CA ALA A 420 1.98 -5.39 -13.88
C ALA A 420 2.52 -6.80 -14.18
N ALA A 421 1.74 -7.66 -14.82
CA ALA A 421 2.19 -8.98 -15.25
C ALA A 421 3.28 -8.89 -16.34
N GLY A 422 3.16 -7.94 -17.28
CA GLY A 422 4.14 -7.65 -18.32
C GLY A 422 5.48 -7.19 -17.75
N LEU A 423 5.46 -6.29 -16.76
CA LEU A 423 6.63 -5.91 -15.98
C LEU A 423 7.26 -7.12 -15.32
N GLY A 424 6.46 -8.05 -14.78
CA GLY A 424 6.99 -9.28 -14.20
C GLY A 424 7.67 -10.20 -15.22
N LYS A 425 7.22 -10.21 -16.48
CA LYS A 425 7.81 -11.04 -17.56
C LYS A 425 9.18 -10.53 -18.00
N ILE A 426 9.44 -9.23 -17.88
CA ILE A 426 10.73 -8.64 -18.28
C ILE A 426 11.81 -8.77 -17.21
N LEU A 427 11.51 -9.30 -16.01
CA LEU A 427 12.51 -9.53 -14.97
C LEU A 427 13.27 -10.86 -15.22
N GLU A 428 14.61 -10.84 -15.16
CA GLU A 428 15.45 -11.98 -15.56
C GLU A 428 15.78 -12.95 -14.43
N THR A 429 15.95 -12.45 -13.21
CA THR A 429 16.55 -13.21 -12.12
C THR A 429 15.70 -13.16 -10.86
N GLN A 430 16.16 -13.89 -9.84
CA GLN A 430 15.56 -13.86 -8.52
C GLN A 430 15.99 -12.60 -7.76
N TYR A 431 15.18 -12.14 -6.81
CA TYR A 431 15.48 -10.96 -5.99
C TYR A 431 15.03 -11.17 -4.56
N ASP A 432 15.86 -10.81 -3.59
CA ASP A 432 15.47 -10.78 -2.18
C ASP A 432 14.75 -9.47 -1.87
N LEU A 433 13.46 -9.52 -1.54
CA LEU A 433 12.69 -8.32 -1.20
C LEU A 433 13.26 -7.56 0.01
N ARG A 434 14.09 -8.18 0.87
CA ARG A 434 14.79 -7.47 1.95
C ARG A 434 15.80 -6.46 1.46
N ASP A 435 16.37 -6.68 0.28
CA ASP A 435 17.30 -5.75 -0.34
C ASP A 435 16.60 -4.47 -0.82
N LEU A 436 15.27 -4.48 -0.99
CA LEU A 436 14.49 -3.27 -1.25
C LEU A 436 14.58 -2.25 -0.11
N SER A 437 14.56 -2.70 1.15
CA SER A 437 14.73 -1.81 2.31
C SER A 437 16.13 -1.18 2.31
N LYS A 438 17.18 -1.98 2.04
CA LYS A 438 18.56 -1.47 1.93
C LYS A 438 18.66 -0.42 0.83
N LEU A 439 18.14 -0.73 -0.36
CA LEU A 439 18.11 0.21 -1.48
C LEU A 439 17.36 1.50 -1.10
N ALA A 440 16.20 1.41 -0.45
CA ALA A 440 15.42 2.57 -0.05
C ALA A 440 16.13 3.45 1.00
N HIS A 441 16.88 2.83 1.93
CA HIS A 441 17.76 3.55 2.87
C HIS A 441 18.90 4.28 2.16
N GLU A 442 19.56 3.64 1.20
CA GLU A 442 20.62 4.30 0.43
C GLU A 442 20.07 5.42 -0.48
N ILE A 443 18.88 5.23 -1.08
CA ILE A 443 18.19 6.30 -1.82
C ILE A 443 17.84 7.47 -0.88
N SER A 444 17.39 7.20 0.35
CA SER A 444 17.10 8.26 1.33
C SER A 444 18.34 9.04 1.77
N ARG A 445 19.53 8.41 1.71
CA ARG A 445 20.80 9.12 1.96
C ARG A 445 21.20 10.00 0.79
N LEU A 446 20.96 9.51 -0.44
CA LEU A 446 21.22 10.28 -1.66
C LEU A 446 20.22 11.43 -1.83
N LEU A 447 18.95 11.19 -1.52
CA LEU A 447 17.82 12.11 -1.62
C LEU A 447 17.11 12.19 -0.26
N PRO A 448 17.66 12.98 0.70
CA PRO A 448 17.03 13.16 2.00
C PRO A 448 15.59 13.68 1.86
N PRO A 449 14.63 13.13 2.62
CA PRO A 449 13.25 13.60 2.58
C PRO A 449 13.15 15.03 3.11
N GLU A 450 12.11 15.75 2.68
CA GLU A 450 11.79 17.05 3.25
C GLU A 450 11.45 16.94 4.76
N PRO A 451 11.75 17.96 5.57
CA PRO A 451 11.44 17.93 7.00
C PRO A 451 9.97 17.58 7.28
N GLY A 452 9.74 16.50 8.04
CA GLY A 452 8.40 16.02 8.40
C GLY A 452 7.82 14.93 7.51
N GLN A 453 8.48 14.58 6.39
CA GLN A 453 8.12 13.41 5.58
C GLN A 453 8.93 12.18 6.01
N PRO A 454 8.33 10.97 6.03
CA PRO A 454 9.09 9.75 6.30
C PRO A 454 10.11 9.51 5.18
N SER A 455 11.29 9.00 5.53
CA SER A 455 12.26 8.60 4.52
C SER A 455 11.75 7.40 3.72
N TRP A 456 12.31 7.17 2.53
CA TRP A 456 12.02 5.96 1.76
C TRP A 456 12.44 4.70 2.52
N GLY A 457 13.53 4.77 3.29
CA GLY A 457 13.99 3.69 4.17
C GLY A 457 12.97 3.35 5.25
N ASP A 458 12.49 4.36 5.98
CA ASP A 458 11.46 4.17 7.02
C ASP A 458 10.15 3.61 6.43
N SER A 459 9.76 4.11 5.25
CA SER A 459 8.58 3.62 4.53
C SER A 459 8.76 2.17 4.10
N ALA A 460 9.93 1.81 3.57
CA ALA A 460 10.24 0.44 3.19
C ALA A 460 10.22 -0.48 4.42
N ASP A 461 10.81 -0.09 5.55
CA ASP A 461 10.80 -0.90 6.78
C ASP A 461 9.39 -1.09 7.33
N LYS A 462 8.54 -0.06 7.23
CA LYS A 462 7.14 -0.09 7.64
C LYS A 462 6.30 -1.04 6.78
N TYR A 463 6.47 -1.02 5.45
CA TYR A 463 5.59 -1.74 4.52
C TYR A 463 6.14 -3.08 4.00
N LEU A 464 7.46 -3.31 4.07
CA LEU A 464 8.10 -4.56 3.61
C LEU A 464 7.51 -5.81 4.29
N PRO A 465 7.20 -5.84 5.60
CA PRO A 465 6.56 -7.02 6.21
C PRO A 465 5.23 -7.39 5.56
N ILE A 466 4.45 -6.41 5.09
CA ILE A 466 3.19 -6.64 4.37
C ILE A 466 3.48 -7.24 2.99
N LEU A 467 4.46 -6.69 2.26
CA LEU A 467 4.88 -7.23 0.96
C LEU A 467 5.35 -8.68 1.08
N LEU A 468 6.15 -9.00 2.10
CA LEU A 468 6.60 -10.36 2.36
C LEU A 468 5.45 -11.31 2.71
N ALA A 469 4.52 -10.88 3.57
CA ALA A 469 3.35 -11.68 3.92
C ALA A 469 2.43 -11.90 2.71
N GLY A 470 2.18 -10.87 1.91
CA GLY A 470 1.42 -10.94 0.67
C GLY A 470 2.08 -11.85 -0.37
N LYS A 471 3.39 -11.70 -0.59
CA LYS A 471 4.17 -12.57 -1.47
C LYS A 471 4.06 -14.04 -1.07
N ASN A 472 4.19 -14.35 0.22
CA ASN A 472 4.02 -15.71 0.73
C ASN A 472 2.61 -16.26 0.46
N ILE A 473 1.57 -15.43 0.55
CA ILE A 473 0.19 -15.82 0.19
C ILE A 473 0.09 -16.13 -1.31
N VAL A 474 0.59 -15.26 -2.18
CA VAL A 474 0.48 -15.42 -3.64
C VAL A 474 1.31 -16.59 -4.17
N VAL A 475 2.53 -16.75 -3.65
CA VAL A 475 3.52 -17.70 -4.16
C VAL A 475 3.52 -19.05 -3.42
N ASP A 476 2.91 -19.12 -2.23
CA ASP A 476 2.90 -20.31 -1.35
C ASP A 476 4.31 -20.76 -0.92
N ASP A 477 5.11 -19.81 -0.46
CA ASP A 477 6.40 -20.06 0.19
C ASP A 477 6.58 -19.22 1.47
N THR A 478 7.77 -19.28 2.08
CA THR A 478 8.08 -18.61 3.36
C THR A 478 9.30 -17.71 3.31
N ASN A 479 10.00 -17.65 2.18
CA ASN A 479 11.22 -16.87 2.03
C ASN A 479 10.94 -15.48 1.44
N SER A 480 11.92 -14.58 1.52
CA SER A 480 11.82 -13.23 0.94
C SER A 480 12.22 -13.16 -0.53
N VAL A 481 12.66 -14.27 -1.13
CA VAL A 481 13.20 -14.30 -2.49
C VAL A 481 12.07 -14.53 -3.49
N VAL A 482 11.93 -13.66 -4.47
CA VAL A 482 11.01 -13.85 -5.61
C VAL A 482 11.79 -14.47 -6.74
N LEU A 483 11.40 -15.66 -7.19
CA LEU A 483 12.01 -16.33 -8.35
C LEU A 483 11.51 -15.72 -9.65
N ARG A 484 12.30 -15.84 -10.73
CA ARG A 484 11.97 -15.31 -12.06
C ARG A 484 10.53 -15.59 -12.51
N HIS A 485 10.10 -16.86 -12.43
CA HIS A 485 8.78 -17.28 -12.89
C HIS A 485 7.61 -16.82 -12.00
N GLN A 486 7.91 -16.28 -10.81
CA GLN A 486 6.90 -15.84 -9.83
C GLN A 486 6.50 -14.38 -10.04
N TRP A 487 7.36 -13.57 -10.67
CA TRP A 487 7.14 -12.14 -10.87
C TRP A 487 5.83 -11.79 -11.61
N PRO A 488 5.48 -12.43 -12.75
CA PRO A 488 4.24 -12.11 -13.45
C PRO A 488 3.00 -12.31 -12.57
N SER A 489 2.94 -13.42 -11.82
CA SER A 489 1.81 -13.71 -10.93
C SER A 489 1.78 -12.79 -9.71
N LEU A 490 2.94 -12.46 -9.14
CA LEU A 490 3.05 -11.58 -7.98
C LEU A 490 2.60 -10.15 -8.33
N LEU A 491 3.17 -9.57 -9.39
CA LEU A 491 2.84 -8.22 -9.82
C LEU A 491 1.42 -8.14 -10.40
N GLY A 492 0.99 -9.14 -11.18
CA GLY A 492 -0.38 -9.23 -11.69
C GLY A 492 -1.42 -9.24 -10.56
N THR A 493 -1.19 -10.05 -9.52
CA THR A 493 -2.06 -10.06 -8.32
C THR A 493 -2.04 -8.71 -7.61
N ALA A 494 -0.86 -8.09 -7.47
CA ALA A 494 -0.76 -6.79 -6.81
C ALA A 494 -1.55 -5.71 -7.58
N GLY A 495 -1.46 -5.69 -8.91
CA GLY A 495 -2.25 -4.81 -9.77
C GLY A 495 -3.75 -5.08 -9.67
N GLU A 496 -4.16 -6.34 -9.57
CA GLU A 496 -5.57 -6.72 -9.36
C GLU A 496 -6.10 -6.23 -8.02
N LEU A 497 -5.38 -6.48 -6.92
CA LEU A 497 -5.76 -6.03 -5.58
C LEU A 497 -5.81 -4.50 -5.48
N TYR A 498 -4.84 -3.80 -6.07
CA TYR A 498 -4.85 -2.34 -6.14
C TYR A 498 -6.06 -1.82 -6.93
N SER A 499 -6.40 -2.48 -8.05
CA SER A 499 -7.61 -2.14 -8.82
C SER A 499 -8.90 -2.31 -8.00
N LYS A 500 -9.01 -3.35 -7.16
CA LYS A 500 -10.17 -3.50 -6.25
C LYS A 500 -10.22 -2.43 -5.17
N PHE A 501 -9.06 -1.99 -4.68
CA PHE A 501 -8.98 -0.85 -3.76
C PHE A 501 -9.43 0.46 -4.43
N LEU A 502 -9.02 0.71 -5.68
CA LEU A 502 -9.48 1.86 -6.46
C LEU A 502 -10.99 1.79 -6.71
N TYR A 503 -11.51 0.62 -7.09
CA TYR A 503 -12.94 0.41 -7.27
C TYR A 503 -13.73 0.72 -5.99
N PHE A 504 -13.28 0.22 -4.83
CA PHE A 504 -13.87 0.55 -3.54
C PHE A 504 -13.87 2.07 -3.30
N THR A 505 -12.75 2.73 -3.56
CA THR A 505 -12.59 4.17 -3.34
C THR A 505 -13.54 4.99 -4.20
N TYR A 506 -13.70 4.67 -5.48
CA TYR A 506 -14.55 5.42 -6.41
C TYR A 506 -16.03 5.06 -6.32
N PHE A 507 -16.37 3.79 -6.07
CA PHE A 507 -17.76 3.32 -6.20
C PHE A 507 -18.47 3.00 -4.88
N VAL A 508 -17.74 2.89 -3.77
CA VAL A 508 -18.28 2.45 -2.47
C VAL A 508 -18.00 3.45 -1.35
N LYS A 509 -16.75 3.91 -1.21
CA LYS A 509 -16.33 4.82 -0.13
C LYS A 509 -17.16 6.11 -0.17
N GLY A 510 -17.65 6.53 0.99
CA GLY A 510 -18.47 7.75 1.13
C GLY A 510 -19.91 7.63 0.61
N ARG A 511 -20.32 6.47 0.05
CA ARG A 511 -21.68 6.24 -0.46
C ARG A 511 -22.47 5.34 0.48
N THR A 512 -23.79 5.51 0.52
CA THR A 512 -24.68 4.67 1.34
C THR A 512 -24.76 3.27 0.77
N ILE A 513 -24.24 2.28 1.49
CA ILE A 513 -24.16 0.88 1.02
C ILE A 513 -25.49 0.13 1.04
N THR A 514 -26.53 0.69 1.66
CA THR A 514 -27.88 0.11 1.65
C THR A 514 -28.69 0.52 0.43
N GLU A 515 -28.16 1.42 -0.42
CA GLU A 515 -28.94 1.93 -1.55
C GLU A 515 -28.19 2.46 -2.76
N GLY A 516 -28.93 2.63 -3.86
CA GLY A 516 -28.54 3.50 -4.97
C GLY A 516 -27.26 3.03 -5.66
N ALA A 517 -26.30 3.95 -5.79
CA ALA A 517 -25.00 3.63 -6.37
C ALA A 517 -24.07 2.86 -5.41
N GLY A 518 -24.17 3.11 -4.10
CA GLY A 518 -23.33 2.46 -3.08
C GLY A 518 -23.64 0.97 -2.94
N LEU A 519 -24.93 0.60 -2.88
CA LEU A 519 -25.34 -0.81 -2.90
C LEU A 519 -24.87 -1.51 -4.16
N ARG A 520 -25.10 -0.92 -5.34
CA ARG A 520 -24.65 -1.50 -6.62
C ARG A 520 -23.14 -1.67 -6.67
N GLY A 521 -22.37 -0.65 -6.27
CA GLY A 521 -20.91 -0.74 -6.20
C GLY A 521 -20.44 -1.85 -5.26
N LEU A 522 -21.05 -1.98 -4.08
CA LEU A 522 -20.74 -3.08 -3.16
C LEU A 522 -21.14 -4.44 -3.74
N SER A 523 -22.28 -4.51 -4.44
CA SER A 523 -22.78 -5.72 -5.09
C SER A 523 -21.90 -6.21 -6.23
N ASP A 524 -21.16 -5.33 -6.89
CA ASP A 524 -20.17 -5.69 -7.90
C ASP A 524 -18.81 -6.03 -7.27
N LEU A 525 -18.40 -5.27 -6.24
CA LEU A 525 -17.10 -5.44 -5.58
C LEU A 525 -16.97 -6.80 -4.88
N VAL A 526 -17.99 -7.24 -4.12
CA VAL A 526 -17.89 -8.49 -3.35
C VAL A 526 -17.65 -9.71 -4.25
N PRO A 527 -18.43 -9.95 -5.34
CA PRO A 527 -18.13 -11.00 -6.31
C PRO A 527 -16.73 -10.89 -6.91
N GLN A 528 -16.28 -9.68 -7.28
CA GLN A 528 -14.96 -9.48 -7.87
C GLN A 528 -13.82 -9.83 -6.89
N VAL A 529 -13.92 -9.41 -5.62
CA VAL A 529 -12.95 -9.76 -4.58
C VAL A 529 -12.94 -11.27 -4.34
N THR A 530 -14.12 -11.91 -4.23
CA THR A 530 -14.18 -13.37 -4.06
C THR A 530 -13.58 -14.13 -5.25
N ALA A 531 -13.79 -13.66 -6.48
CA ALA A 531 -13.19 -14.24 -7.67
C ALA A 531 -11.66 -14.08 -7.69
N SER A 532 -11.14 -12.95 -7.18
CA SER A 532 -9.70 -12.70 -7.04
C SER A 532 -9.09 -13.70 -6.04
N VAL A 533 -9.75 -13.93 -4.91
CA VAL A 533 -9.35 -14.93 -3.92
C VAL A 533 -9.43 -16.35 -4.49
N ASP A 534 -10.47 -16.68 -5.25
CA ASP A 534 -10.61 -17.99 -5.90
C ASP A 534 -9.50 -18.25 -6.92
N ARG A 535 -9.10 -17.23 -7.70
CA ARG A 535 -7.92 -17.30 -8.58
C ARG A 535 -6.64 -17.59 -7.78
N LEU A 536 -6.43 -16.90 -6.66
CA LEU A 536 -5.28 -17.15 -5.79
C LEU A 536 -5.26 -18.56 -5.22
N LEU A 537 -6.42 -19.07 -4.79
CA LEU A 537 -6.55 -20.45 -4.34
C LEU A 537 -6.29 -21.45 -5.48
N ALA A 538 -6.78 -21.18 -6.69
CA ALA A 538 -6.54 -22.03 -7.86
C ALA A 538 -5.06 -22.14 -8.22
N LEU A 539 -4.31 -21.03 -8.15
CA LEU A 539 -2.85 -21.02 -8.34
C LEU A 539 -2.12 -21.92 -7.32
N ARG A 540 -2.67 -22.09 -6.12
CA ARG A 540 -2.13 -22.99 -5.08
C ARG A 540 -2.52 -24.45 -5.29
N THR A 541 -3.70 -24.74 -5.86
CA THR A 541 -4.15 -26.12 -6.11
C THR A 541 -3.17 -26.90 -6.98
N ALA A 542 -2.53 -26.24 -7.94
CA ALA A 542 -1.49 -26.83 -8.78
C ALA A 542 -0.29 -27.39 -7.99
N ARG A 543 -0.12 -26.96 -6.73
CA ARG A 543 1.00 -27.34 -5.85
C ARG A 543 0.56 -28.19 -4.65
N ARG A 544 -0.69 -28.06 -4.17
CA ARG A 544 -1.21 -28.74 -2.96
C ARG A 544 -2.73 -28.96 -3.02
N THR A 545 -3.19 -30.12 -2.55
CA THR A 545 -4.62 -30.45 -2.35
C THR A 545 -4.91 -30.72 -0.87
N PRO A 546 -5.87 -30.01 -0.24
CA PRO A 546 -6.72 -28.93 -0.76
C PRO A 546 -6.03 -27.56 -0.80
N ALA A 547 -6.45 -26.68 -1.71
CA ALA A 547 -6.00 -25.30 -1.75
C ALA A 547 -6.56 -24.49 -0.57
N VAL A 548 -5.66 -23.96 0.24
CA VAL A 548 -5.98 -23.19 1.44
C VAL A 548 -4.96 -22.06 1.62
N ILE A 549 -5.43 -20.89 2.03
CA ILE A 549 -4.57 -19.84 2.63
C ILE A 549 -4.66 -20.03 4.13
N ARG A 550 -3.57 -20.50 4.75
CA ARG A 550 -3.55 -20.97 6.14
C ARG A 550 -3.76 -19.82 7.12
N PHE A 551 -4.30 -20.13 8.31
CA PHE A 551 -4.39 -19.14 9.38
C PHE A 551 -3.06 -18.46 9.69
N SER A 552 -1.95 -19.21 9.75
CA SER A 552 -0.62 -18.63 10.02
C SER A 552 -0.11 -17.67 8.93
N GLU A 553 -0.64 -17.74 7.70
CA GLU A 553 -0.32 -16.79 6.64
C GLU A 553 -1.13 -15.50 6.82
N LEU A 554 -2.43 -15.63 7.13
CA LEU A 554 -3.31 -14.50 7.41
C LEU A 554 -2.94 -13.78 8.71
N GLU A 555 -2.56 -14.52 9.76
CA GLU A 555 -2.10 -13.96 11.04
C GLU A 555 -0.81 -13.14 10.83
N ARG A 556 0.12 -13.60 9.97
CA ARG A 556 1.33 -12.85 9.60
C ARG A 556 0.98 -11.57 8.83
N LEU A 557 0.04 -11.65 7.88
CA LEU A 557 -0.44 -10.49 7.15
C LEU A 557 -1.11 -9.48 8.09
N LEU A 558 -2.03 -9.91 8.95
CA LEU A 558 -2.69 -9.05 9.93
C LEU A 558 -1.69 -8.39 10.89
N THR A 559 -0.71 -9.15 11.38
CA THR A 559 0.36 -8.60 12.24
C THR A 559 1.19 -7.56 11.49
N ALA A 560 1.46 -7.77 10.20
CA ALA A 560 2.18 -6.81 9.38
C ALA A 560 1.34 -5.53 9.10
N LEU A 561 0.04 -5.68 8.88
CA LEU A 561 -0.90 -4.55 8.72
C LEU A 561 -1.04 -3.73 10.01
N ASP A 562 -1.10 -4.40 11.16
CA ASP A 562 -1.17 -3.79 12.50
C ASP A 562 0.09 -2.96 12.78
N LYS A 563 1.27 -3.54 12.57
CA LYS A 563 2.57 -2.84 12.72
C LYS A 563 2.75 -1.66 11.78
N ALA A 564 2.03 -1.64 10.66
CA ALA A 564 2.06 -0.55 9.69
C ALA A 564 0.97 0.51 9.94
N ASP A 565 0.23 0.43 11.04
CA ASP A 565 -0.88 1.32 11.38
C ASP A 565 -1.95 1.40 10.26
N LEU A 566 -2.13 0.30 9.51
CA LEU A 566 -3.13 0.20 8.45
C LEU A 566 -4.46 -0.39 8.95
N LEU A 567 -4.48 -0.91 10.17
CA LEU A 567 -5.69 -1.37 10.84
C LEU A 567 -6.26 -0.23 11.72
N PRO A 568 -7.59 -0.06 11.81
CA PRO A 568 -8.16 0.92 12.73
C PRO A 568 -7.87 0.54 14.20
N ASP A 569 -7.72 1.52 15.09
CA ASP A 569 -7.28 1.37 16.50
C ASP A 569 -7.96 0.25 17.32
N LYS A 570 -9.21 -0.10 16.97
CA LYS A 570 -9.99 -1.13 17.67
C LYS A 570 -9.81 -2.54 17.10
N PHE A 571 -9.04 -2.71 16.03
CA PHE A 571 -8.91 -3.95 15.25
C PHE A 571 -7.44 -4.37 15.13
N ASP A 572 -6.77 -4.57 16.26
CA ASP A 572 -5.40 -5.11 16.29
C ASP A 572 -5.33 -6.59 15.90
N ALA A 573 -4.12 -7.08 15.60
CA ALA A 573 -3.92 -8.47 15.21
C ALA A 573 -4.36 -9.49 16.29
N PRO A 574 -4.07 -9.30 17.60
CA PRO A 574 -4.57 -10.19 18.66
C PRO A 574 -6.10 -10.32 18.69
N THR A 575 -6.82 -9.26 18.33
CA THR A 575 -8.28 -9.25 18.27
C THR A 575 -8.81 -9.92 17.00
N LEU A 576 -8.19 -9.66 15.85
CA LEU A 576 -8.65 -10.19 14.56
C LEU A 576 -8.31 -11.67 14.35
N ASN A 577 -7.21 -12.17 14.90
CA ASN A 577 -6.76 -13.55 14.69
C ASN A 577 -7.78 -14.61 15.17
N PRO A 578 -8.34 -14.54 16.41
CA PRO A 578 -9.43 -15.42 16.82
C PRO A 578 -10.68 -15.26 15.94
N LEU A 579 -10.99 -14.03 15.54
CA LEU A 579 -12.16 -13.74 14.72
C LEU A 579 -12.06 -14.38 13.33
N LEU A 580 -10.87 -14.44 12.72
CA LEU A 580 -10.67 -15.16 11.45
C LEU A 580 -11.03 -16.65 11.57
N LYS A 581 -10.69 -17.29 12.69
CA LYS A 581 -11.03 -18.70 12.92
C LYS A 581 -12.54 -18.88 13.02
N VAL A 582 -13.21 -18.03 13.81
CA VAL A 582 -14.68 -18.04 13.90
C VAL A 582 -15.31 -17.79 12.52
N LEU A 583 -14.80 -16.81 11.78
CA LEU A 583 -15.30 -16.47 10.46
C LEU A 583 -15.21 -17.66 9.50
N PHE A 584 -14.06 -18.32 9.35
CA PHE A 584 -13.90 -19.40 8.37
C PHE A 584 -14.38 -20.77 8.86
N GLN A 585 -14.42 -21.03 10.17
CA GLN A 585 -14.85 -22.32 10.72
C GLN A 585 -16.32 -22.34 11.14
N ARG A 586 -16.96 -21.18 11.30
CA ARG A 586 -18.38 -21.05 11.67
C ARG A 586 -19.21 -20.37 10.59
N PHE A 587 -18.90 -19.12 10.25
CA PHE A 587 -19.80 -18.29 9.44
C PHE A 587 -19.67 -18.50 7.93
N LEU A 588 -18.45 -18.70 7.43
CA LEU A 588 -18.13 -18.92 6.03
C LEU A 588 -17.87 -20.41 5.74
N LEU A 589 -18.53 -21.30 6.47
CA LEU A 589 -18.52 -22.74 6.21
C LEU A 589 -19.95 -23.18 5.97
N SER A 590 -20.19 -24.05 4.97
CA SER A 590 -21.55 -24.53 4.79
C SER A 590 -21.99 -25.33 6.02
N PRO A 591 -23.26 -25.24 6.44
CA PRO A 591 -23.69 -25.96 7.63
C PRO A 591 -23.49 -27.48 7.53
N ALA A 592 -23.61 -28.05 6.33
CA ALA A 592 -23.35 -29.47 6.08
C ALA A 592 -21.88 -29.83 6.35
N SER A 593 -20.92 -29.08 5.80
CA SER A 593 -19.48 -29.29 6.05
C SER A 593 -19.13 -29.14 7.52
N ARG A 594 -19.69 -28.13 8.19
CA ARG A 594 -19.48 -27.87 9.62
C ARG A 594 -19.95 -29.03 10.48
N LEU A 595 -21.17 -29.52 10.26
CA LEU A 595 -21.76 -30.62 11.04
C LEU A 595 -21.06 -31.95 10.82
N ASN A 596 -20.43 -32.13 9.65
CA ASN A 596 -19.58 -33.29 9.36
C ASN A 596 -18.20 -33.22 10.03
N GLY A 597 -17.84 -32.12 10.71
CA GLY A 597 -16.56 -31.95 11.40
C GLY A 597 -15.40 -31.53 10.50
N ASN A 598 -15.65 -31.17 9.23
CA ASN A 598 -14.63 -30.76 8.27
C ASN A 598 -14.26 -29.28 8.48
N LEU A 599 -13.52 -28.98 9.55
CA LEU A 599 -13.11 -27.60 9.86
C LEU A 599 -11.87 -27.20 9.04
N PRO A 600 -11.96 -26.14 8.20
CA PRO A 600 -10.81 -25.69 7.42
C PRO A 600 -9.73 -25.08 8.32
N GLN A 601 -8.47 -25.22 7.91
CA GLN A 601 -7.30 -24.62 8.57
C GLN A 601 -6.91 -23.26 7.96
N GLY A 602 -7.88 -22.56 7.36
CA GLY A 602 -7.68 -21.28 6.68
C GLY A 602 -8.81 -20.92 5.72
N LEU A 603 -8.55 -19.99 4.82
CA LEU A 603 -9.48 -19.53 3.78
C LEU A 603 -9.49 -20.52 2.59
N THR A 604 -10.69 -20.93 2.18
CA THR A 604 -10.94 -21.93 1.12
C THR A 604 -11.95 -21.42 0.09
N THR A 605 -12.07 -22.12 -1.04
CA THR A 605 -13.09 -21.83 -2.08
C THR A 605 -14.52 -22.04 -1.58
N GLU A 606 -14.72 -22.88 -0.55
CA GLU A 606 -16.02 -22.99 0.10
C GLU A 606 -16.37 -21.69 0.83
N ALA A 607 -15.41 -21.08 1.52
CA ALA A 607 -15.62 -19.84 2.25
C ALA A 607 -15.95 -18.65 1.34
N THR A 608 -15.29 -18.53 0.19
CA THR A 608 -15.63 -17.51 -0.82
C THR A 608 -17.02 -17.73 -1.40
N LYS A 609 -17.40 -18.98 -1.66
CA LYS A 609 -18.75 -19.35 -2.13
C LYS A 609 -19.83 -19.00 -1.10
N VAL A 610 -19.61 -19.35 0.17
CA VAL A 610 -20.55 -19.01 1.26
C VAL A 610 -20.66 -17.50 1.42
N LEU A 611 -19.53 -16.77 1.42
CA LEU A 611 -19.53 -15.30 1.50
C LEU A 611 -20.34 -14.67 0.36
N LYS A 612 -20.09 -15.08 -0.89
CA LYS A 612 -20.83 -14.60 -2.06
C LYS A 612 -22.32 -14.89 -1.94
N SER A 613 -22.69 -16.09 -1.48
CA SER A 613 -24.08 -16.51 -1.28
C SER A 613 -24.79 -15.70 -0.20
N GLU A 614 -24.20 -15.56 0.99
CA GLU A 614 -24.79 -14.81 2.10
C GLU A 614 -24.87 -13.31 1.81
N PHE A 615 -23.87 -12.74 1.14
CA PHE A 615 -23.92 -11.36 0.67
C PHE A 615 -25.02 -11.15 -0.38
N ALA A 616 -25.16 -12.07 -1.36
CA ALA A 616 -26.22 -11.99 -2.36
C ALA A 616 -27.62 -12.01 -1.71
N LEU A 617 -27.84 -12.88 -0.71
CA LEU A 617 -29.08 -12.90 0.06
C LEU A 617 -29.35 -11.59 0.82
N TRP A 618 -28.33 -10.96 1.37
CA TRP A 618 -28.49 -9.64 1.99
C TRP A 618 -28.83 -8.57 0.95
N ALA A 619 -28.10 -8.54 -0.18
CA ALA A 619 -28.26 -7.58 -1.26
C ALA A 619 -29.61 -7.71 -1.99
N ASP A 620 -30.13 -8.93 -2.16
CA ASP A 620 -31.47 -9.20 -2.68
C ASP A 620 -32.54 -8.55 -1.79
N GLY A 621 -32.37 -8.67 -0.47
CA GLY A 621 -33.24 -8.02 0.50
C GLY A 621 -33.17 -6.49 0.42
N GLN A 622 -31.97 -5.92 0.28
CA GLN A 622 -31.84 -4.46 0.10
C GLN A 622 -32.44 -3.98 -1.22
N SER A 623 -32.29 -4.77 -2.28
CA SER A 623 -32.88 -4.47 -3.59
C SER A 623 -34.40 -4.45 -3.51
N PHE A 624 -35.00 -5.37 -2.74
CA PHE A 624 -36.42 -5.34 -2.42
C PHE A 624 -36.80 -4.09 -1.62
N VAL A 625 -36.05 -3.74 -0.57
CA VAL A 625 -36.33 -2.52 0.21
C VAL A 625 -36.31 -1.29 -0.71
N GLN A 626 -35.32 -1.19 -1.58
CA GLN A 626 -35.22 -0.10 -2.54
C GLN A 626 -36.42 -0.09 -3.52
N SER A 627 -36.83 -1.24 -4.06
CA SER A 627 -37.94 -1.31 -5.01
C SER A 627 -39.29 -1.01 -4.36
N ALA A 628 -39.52 -1.49 -3.13
CA ALA A 628 -40.72 -1.23 -2.36
C ALA A 628 -40.93 0.29 -2.13
N PHE A 629 -39.87 1.03 -1.83
CA PHE A 629 -39.95 2.47 -1.60
C PHE A 629 -39.90 3.34 -2.86
N ARG A 630 -39.56 2.78 -4.03
CA ARG A 630 -39.78 3.48 -5.32
C ARG A 630 -41.27 3.58 -5.67
N GLN A 631 -42.05 2.59 -5.22
CA GLN A 631 -43.49 2.52 -5.46
C GLN A 631 -44.32 3.15 -4.33
N ALA A 632 -43.67 3.55 -3.23
CA ALA A 632 -44.33 4.10 -2.06
C ALA A 632 -44.78 5.57 -2.29
N PRO A 633 -45.89 6.00 -1.67
CA PRO A 633 -46.35 7.39 -1.74
C PRO A 633 -45.29 8.38 -1.21
N SER A 634 -45.22 9.58 -1.79
CA SER A 634 -44.21 10.62 -1.52
C SER A 634 -44.11 11.11 -0.07
N ARG A 635 -45.00 10.68 0.84
CA ARG A 635 -45.09 11.16 2.22
C ARG A 635 -45.31 10.10 3.32
N GLY A 636 -45.31 8.80 3.04
CA GLY A 636 -45.58 7.84 4.12
C GLY A 636 -45.09 6.47 3.79
N GLY A 637 -44.36 5.84 4.72
CA GLY A 637 -43.89 4.48 4.59
C GLY A 637 -45.00 3.46 4.35
N LEU A 638 -44.67 2.18 4.39
CA LEU A 638 -45.58 1.10 3.99
C LEU A 638 -46.11 0.37 5.21
N THR A 639 -47.38 -0.05 5.20
CA THR A 639 -47.92 -0.94 6.22
C THR A 639 -47.31 -2.35 6.06
N ALA A 640 -47.32 -3.15 7.14
CA ALA A 640 -46.89 -4.55 7.06
C ALA A 640 -47.67 -5.32 5.97
N THR A 641 -48.99 -5.11 5.88
CA THR A 641 -49.83 -5.75 4.86
C THR A 641 -49.43 -5.36 3.43
N GLN A 642 -49.13 -4.08 3.18
CA GLN A 642 -48.64 -3.63 1.88
C GLN A 642 -47.29 -4.28 1.54
N LEU A 643 -46.36 -4.35 2.50
CA LEU A 643 -45.07 -5.00 2.30
C LEU A 643 -45.20 -6.49 2.03
N LEU A 644 -46.07 -7.19 2.76
CA LEU A 644 -46.34 -8.61 2.55
C LEU A 644 -46.91 -8.87 1.14
N HIS A 645 -47.83 -8.01 0.67
CA HIS A 645 -48.36 -8.09 -0.69
C HIS A 645 -47.28 -7.83 -1.75
N LEU A 646 -46.40 -6.85 -1.52
CA LEU A 646 -45.25 -6.60 -2.40
C LEU A 646 -44.30 -7.80 -2.45
N ILE A 647 -44.03 -8.46 -1.31
CA ILE A 647 -43.20 -9.67 -1.24
C ILE A 647 -43.84 -10.81 -2.06
N GLU A 648 -45.16 -10.99 -1.98
CA GLU A 648 -45.88 -12.03 -2.73
C GLU A 648 -45.81 -11.81 -4.26
N GLY A 649 -45.66 -10.56 -4.70
CA GLY A 649 -45.45 -10.23 -6.12
C GLY A 649 -44.01 -10.40 -6.62
N GLN A 650 -43.03 -10.71 -5.76
CA GLN A 650 -41.63 -10.90 -6.15
C GLN A 650 -41.28 -12.37 -6.36
N LYS A 651 -40.18 -12.62 -7.10
CA LYS A 651 -39.61 -13.97 -7.22
C LYS A 651 -39.21 -14.49 -5.83
N PRO A 652 -39.65 -15.70 -5.42
CA PRO A 652 -39.30 -16.25 -4.11
C PRO A 652 -37.79 -16.37 -3.92
N SER A 653 -37.28 -15.87 -2.79
CA SER A 653 -35.90 -16.03 -2.35
C SER A 653 -35.86 -16.27 -0.83
N ALA A 654 -34.77 -16.85 -0.32
CA ALA A 654 -34.62 -17.05 1.12
C ALA A 654 -34.66 -15.71 1.89
N ALA A 655 -34.08 -14.66 1.30
CA ALA A 655 -34.09 -13.32 1.84
C ALA A 655 -35.51 -12.76 2.05
N LEU A 656 -36.38 -12.92 1.05
CA LEU A 656 -37.77 -12.47 1.14
C LEU A 656 -38.61 -13.33 2.07
N LYS A 657 -38.32 -14.64 2.16
CA LYS A 657 -38.97 -15.53 3.14
C LYS A 657 -38.65 -15.10 4.57
N GLU A 658 -37.40 -14.80 4.87
CA GLU A 658 -36.96 -14.30 6.18
C GLU A 658 -37.54 -12.91 6.49
N MET A 659 -37.57 -12.01 5.51
CA MET A 659 -38.21 -10.70 5.63
C MET A 659 -39.70 -10.85 5.97
N ARG A 660 -40.42 -11.73 5.27
CA ARG A 660 -41.83 -12.06 5.56
C ARG A 660 -42.01 -12.55 7.00
N LEU A 661 -41.14 -13.44 7.48
CA LEU A 661 -41.19 -13.92 8.86
C LEU A 661 -41.05 -12.80 9.90
N SER A 662 -40.24 -11.77 9.58
CA SER A 662 -40.01 -10.62 10.47
C SER A 662 -41.17 -9.61 10.44
N LEU A 663 -41.83 -9.46 9.29
CA LEU A 663 -42.96 -8.51 9.13
C LEU A 663 -44.27 -9.01 9.75
N ILE A 664 -44.43 -10.33 9.95
CA ILE A 664 -45.56 -10.92 10.66
C ILE A 664 -45.28 -10.89 12.17
N SER A 665 -45.27 -9.69 12.75
CA SER A 665 -44.97 -9.44 14.15
C SER A 665 -46.19 -8.92 14.91
N PRO A 666 -46.43 -9.33 16.18
CA PRO A 666 -47.49 -8.76 17.00
C PRO A 666 -47.23 -7.30 17.36
N VAL A 667 -45.97 -6.85 17.33
CA VAL A 667 -45.56 -5.46 17.55
C VAL A 667 -44.79 -4.97 16.31
N PRO A 668 -45.18 -3.84 15.69
CA PRO A 668 -44.48 -3.32 14.52
C PRO A 668 -42.98 -3.07 14.77
N LEU A 669 -42.12 -3.62 13.91
CA LEU A 669 -40.66 -3.51 14.00
C LEU A 669 -40.18 -2.22 13.31
N THR A 670 -40.68 -1.07 13.77
CA THR A 670 -40.40 0.23 13.12
C THR A 670 -39.40 1.07 13.88
N PHE A 671 -38.64 1.89 13.16
CA PHE A 671 -37.62 2.76 13.72
C PHE A 671 -37.89 4.22 13.36
N ASP A 672 -37.62 5.11 14.31
CA ASP A 672 -37.69 6.54 14.08
C ASP A 672 -36.46 7.08 13.32
N SER A 673 -36.44 8.39 13.06
CA SER A 673 -35.34 9.05 12.36
C SER A 673 -34.00 8.93 13.10
N LEU A 674 -34.01 8.81 14.43
CA LEU A 674 -32.84 8.59 15.26
C LEU A 674 -32.40 7.12 15.33
N GLY A 675 -33.16 6.20 14.71
CA GLY A 675 -32.78 4.78 14.67
C GLY A 675 -33.12 4.03 15.95
N ARG A 676 -34.02 4.57 16.76
CA ARG A 676 -34.61 3.94 17.95
C ARG A 676 -35.88 3.20 17.54
N TRP A 677 -36.11 2.03 18.10
CA TRP A 677 -37.33 1.26 17.88
C TRP A 677 -38.51 2.04 18.44
N TYR A 678 -39.43 2.38 17.54
CA TYR A 678 -40.71 2.99 17.82
C TYR A 678 -41.74 1.92 18.24
N MET A 679 -41.98 1.80 19.54
CA MET A 679 -43.00 0.90 20.11
C MET A 679 -44.19 1.74 20.53
N SER A 680 -45.29 1.61 19.80
CA SER A 680 -46.53 2.29 20.14
C SER A 680 -47.75 1.45 19.81
N ASP A 681 -48.87 1.86 20.39
CA ASP A 681 -50.19 1.29 20.21
C ASP A 681 -50.83 1.59 18.82
N PRO A 682 -51.81 0.80 18.29
CA PRO A 682 -52.01 0.68 16.85
C PRO A 682 -52.78 1.86 16.27
N ARG A 683 -52.04 2.72 15.60
CA ARG A 683 -52.44 3.23 14.27
C ARG A 683 -51.72 2.36 13.24
N PRO A 684 -52.05 2.37 11.94
CA PRO A 684 -51.17 1.74 10.97
C PRO A 684 -49.78 2.39 11.06
N ILE A 685 -48.86 1.75 11.77
CA ILE A 685 -47.49 2.21 11.92
C ILE A 685 -46.82 1.88 10.59
N LEU A 686 -46.35 2.92 9.92
CA LEU A 686 -45.73 2.80 8.63
C LEU A 686 -44.26 2.41 8.82
N TYR A 687 -43.86 1.31 8.19
CA TYR A 687 -42.46 0.95 8.07
C TYR A 687 -41.77 1.98 7.20
N SER A 688 -40.73 2.61 7.73
CA SER A 688 -39.82 3.43 6.94
C SER A 688 -38.80 2.55 6.25
N ARG A 689 -38.10 3.12 5.26
CA ARG A 689 -36.97 2.46 4.61
C ARG A 689 -35.90 2.06 5.62
N LYS A 690 -35.55 2.99 6.53
CA LYS A 690 -34.59 2.77 7.61
C LYS A 690 -35.00 1.59 8.51
N SER A 691 -36.30 1.41 8.76
CA SER A 691 -36.80 0.23 9.49
C SER A 691 -36.47 -1.06 8.74
N LEU A 692 -36.77 -1.12 7.44
CA LEU A 692 -36.49 -2.32 6.65
C LEU A 692 -35.01 -2.56 6.44
N ASP A 693 -34.17 -1.53 6.32
CA ASP A 693 -32.72 -1.66 6.26
C ASP A 693 -32.17 -2.36 7.51
N LYS A 694 -32.65 -1.94 8.71
CA LYS A 694 -32.28 -2.55 10.00
C LYS A 694 -32.80 -3.99 10.11
N ILE A 695 -34.05 -4.26 9.73
CA ILE A 695 -34.60 -5.62 9.69
C ILE A 695 -33.79 -6.51 8.75
N ASN A 696 -33.43 -6.00 7.57
CA ASN A 696 -32.66 -6.74 6.57
C ASN A 696 -31.26 -7.10 7.07
N LEU A 697 -30.61 -6.19 7.79
CA LEU A 697 -29.34 -6.45 8.45
C LEU A 697 -29.51 -7.47 9.60
N ALA A 698 -30.51 -7.29 10.47
CA ALA A 698 -30.76 -8.18 11.60
C ALA A 698 -31.04 -9.62 11.15
N ARG A 699 -31.89 -9.84 10.14
CA ARG A 699 -32.15 -11.20 9.60
C ARG A 699 -30.90 -11.86 9.05
N ALA A 700 -30.03 -11.10 8.37
CA ALA A 700 -28.81 -11.63 7.78
C ALA A 700 -27.82 -12.05 8.88
N LEU A 701 -27.69 -11.24 9.93
CA LEU A 701 -26.87 -11.58 11.10
C LEU A 701 -27.40 -12.84 11.82
N VAL A 702 -28.71 -12.92 12.06
CA VAL A 702 -29.32 -14.08 12.73
C VAL A 702 -29.21 -15.34 11.88
N ARG A 703 -29.32 -15.22 10.55
CA ARG A 703 -29.07 -16.33 9.63
C ARG A 703 -27.63 -16.82 9.72
N LEU A 704 -26.63 -15.93 9.70
CA LEU A 704 -25.22 -16.29 9.87
C LEU A 704 -24.97 -17.00 11.21
N VAL A 705 -25.53 -16.48 12.29
CA VAL A 705 -25.46 -17.10 13.62
C VAL A 705 -26.09 -18.49 13.62
N THR A 706 -27.30 -18.63 13.07
CA THR A 706 -28.02 -19.91 13.00
C THR A 706 -27.22 -20.93 12.19
N ASN A 707 -26.74 -20.55 11.01
CA ASN A 707 -25.93 -21.41 10.14
C ASN A 707 -24.60 -21.83 10.80
N GLY A 708 -23.99 -20.92 11.56
CA GLY A 708 -22.69 -21.13 12.22
C GLY A 708 -22.75 -21.97 13.49
N TYR A 709 -23.85 -21.96 14.25
CA TYR A 709 -23.90 -22.56 15.59
C TYR A 709 -24.96 -23.65 15.77
N ALA A 710 -26.05 -23.68 15.00
CA ALA A 710 -27.08 -24.71 15.17
C ALA A 710 -26.53 -26.12 14.86
N GLN A 711 -26.70 -27.07 15.76
CA GLN A 711 -26.22 -28.45 15.63
C GLN A 711 -27.16 -29.39 14.85
N SER A 712 -28.21 -28.85 14.20
CA SER A 712 -29.18 -29.63 13.43
C SER A 712 -29.49 -28.95 12.09
N MET A 713 -29.41 -29.73 11.00
CA MET A 713 -29.80 -29.26 9.66
C MET A 713 -31.29 -28.92 9.57
N ASP A 714 -32.14 -29.63 10.30
CA ASP A 714 -33.59 -29.39 10.30
C ASP A 714 -33.88 -28.03 10.94
N ARG A 715 -33.25 -27.72 12.09
CA ARG A 715 -33.38 -26.41 12.73
C ARG A 715 -32.97 -25.25 11.83
N ILE A 716 -31.92 -25.46 11.04
CA ILE A 716 -31.42 -24.46 10.08
C ILE A 716 -32.40 -24.26 8.93
N ARG A 717 -32.87 -25.34 8.31
CA ARG A 717 -33.77 -25.29 7.14
C ARG A 717 -35.15 -24.74 7.50
N GLU A 718 -35.62 -25.01 8.71
CA GLU A 718 -36.94 -24.61 9.20
C GLU A 718 -36.93 -23.31 10.01
N TYR A 719 -35.79 -22.62 10.14
CA TYR A 719 -35.66 -21.36 10.88
C TYR A 719 -36.02 -21.46 12.37
N GLN A 720 -35.86 -22.67 12.96
CA GLN A 720 -36.12 -22.92 14.38
C GLN A 720 -35.10 -22.24 15.31
N GLY A 721 -33.94 -21.82 14.76
CA GLY A 721 -32.95 -21.02 15.47
C GLY A 721 -31.96 -21.82 16.31
N ILE A 722 -31.49 -21.23 17.41
CA ILE A 722 -30.42 -21.78 18.25
C ILE A 722 -30.85 -22.00 19.70
N THR A 723 -30.20 -22.93 20.38
CA THR A 723 -30.36 -23.21 21.81
C THR A 723 -29.48 -22.28 22.67
N ASN A 724 -29.75 -22.23 23.99
CA ASN A 724 -28.91 -21.43 24.89
C ASN A 724 -27.44 -21.89 24.91
N GLY A 725 -27.17 -23.20 24.83
CA GLY A 725 -25.80 -23.71 24.76
C GLY A 725 -25.05 -23.26 23.50
N GLU A 726 -25.76 -23.18 22.37
CA GLU A 726 -25.21 -22.67 21.11
C GLU A 726 -25.00 -21.14 21.14
N ALA A 727 -25.89 -20.39 21.79
CA ALA A 727 -25.72 -18.96 22.02
C ALA A 727 -24.52 -18.65 22.92
N ASN A 728 -24.28 -19.47 23.95
CA ASN A 728 -23.08 -19.36 24.79
C ASN A 728 -21.80 -19.71 24.02
N ALA A 729 -21.83 -20.69 23.12
CA ALA A 729 -20.70 -20.97 22.25
C ALA A 729 -20.38 -19.79 21.33
N LEU A 730 -21.41 -19.16 20.74
CA LEU A 730 -21.25 -17.92 19.97
C LEU A 730 -20.61 -16.81 20.80
N TYR A 731 -21.09 -16.60 22.03
CA TYR A 731 -20.54 -15.57 22.89
C TYR A 731 -19.10 -15.88 23.31
N ALA A 732 -18.77 -17.12 23.64
CA ALA A 732 -17.39 -17.51 23.96
C ALA A 732 -16.43 -17.18 22.82
N ASP A 733 -16.84 -17.48 21.58
CA ASP A 733 -16.08 -17.21 20.36
C ASP A 733 -15.93 -15.70 20.08
N LEU A 734 -16.97 -14.90 20.32
CA LEU A 734 -16.98 -13.45 20.02
C LEU A 734 -16.61 -12.55 21.19
N LYS A 735 -16.54 -13.06 22.42
CA LYS A 735 -16.27 -12.29 23.64
C LYS A 735 -14.98 -11.47 23.56
N PRO A 736 -13.82 -12.01 23.12
CA PRO A 736 -12.60 -11.20 23.01
C PRO A 736 -12.79 -9.95 22.15
N PHE A 737 -13.48 -10.10 21.03
CA PHE A 737 -13.81 -9.01 20.12
C PHE A 737 -14.81 -8.02 20.74
N ALA A 738 -15.89 -8.54 21.35
CA ALA A 738 -16.91 -7.71 22.00
C ALA A 738 -16.35 -6.88 23.17
N VAL A 739 -15.41 -7.44 23.93
CA VAL A 739 -14.70 -6.74 25.00
C VAL A 739 -13.81 -5.63 24.46
N ARG A 740 -13.10 -5.86 23.36
CA ARG A 740 -12.22 -4.85 22.73
C ARG A 740 -13.01 -3.67 22.16
N LEU A 741 -14.17 -3.94 21.55
CA LEU A 741 -15.10 -2.90 21.11
C LEU A 741 -15.75 -2.15 22.28
N GLY A 742 -15.56 -2.61 23.51
CA GLY A 742 -16.18 -2.07 24.70
C GLY A 742 -17.67 -2.38 24.78
N LEU A 743 -18.18 -3.35 24.01
CA LEU A 743 -19.59 -3.74 24.02
C LEU A 743 -19.95 -4.57 25.28
N VAL A 744 -19.00 -5.39 25.75
CA VAL A 744 -19.18 -6.28 26.90
C VAL A 744 -18.00 -6.16 27.86
N GLU A 745 -18.24 -6.31 29.16
CA GLU A 745 -17.17 -6.34 30.16
C GLU A 745 -16.40 -7.67 30.14
N ALA A 746 -15.09 -7.62 30.34
CA ALA A 746 -14.23 -8.81 30.32
C ALA A 746 -14.63 -9.87 31.37
N SER A 747 -15.11 -9.42 32.53
CA SER A 747 -15.59 -10.26 33.63
C SER A 747 -16.97 -10.88 33.36
N ASN A 748 -17.75 -10.36 32.42
CA ASN A 748 -19.12 -10.82 32.19
C ASN A 748 -19.09 -12.21 31.51
N THR A 749 -19.64 -13.22 32.18
CA THR A 749 -19.77 -14.59 31.65
C THR A 749 -21.21 -14.97 31.33
N THR A 750 -22.19 -14.20 31.79
CA THR A 750 -23.63 -14.50 31.69
C THR A 750 -24.35 -13.65 30.65
N PHE A 751 -23.61 -12.89 29.84
CA PHE A 751 -24.17 -12.00 28.83
C PHE A 751 -25.06 -12.75 27.84
N ALA A 752 -24.56 -13.84 27.24
CA ALA A 752 -25.33 -14.68 26.32
C ALA A 752 -26.59 -15.25 26.97
N ASP A 753 -26.46 -15.88 28.14
CA ASP A 753 -27.60 -16.43 28.88
C ASP A 753 -28.68 -15.37 29.13
N SER A 754 -28.27 -14.15 29.46
CA SER A 754 -29.18 -13.05 29.74
C SER A 754 -29.88 -12.57 28.47
N ARG A 755 -29.13 -12.30 27.39
CA ARG A 755 -29.72 -11.91 26.10
C ARG A 755 -30.63 -12.99 25.51
N PHE A 756 -30.25 -14.27 25.64
CA PHE A 756 -31.05 -15.42 25.20
C PHE A 756 -32.40 -15.48 25.94
N ARG A 757 -32.35 -15.38 27.28
CA ARG A 757 -33.54 -15.36 28.14
C ARG A 757 -34.41 -14.15 27.84
N GLU A 758 -33.82 -12.97 27.68
CA GLU A 758 -34.56 -11.75 27.38
C GLU A 758 -35.26 -11.82 26.03
N ALA A 759 -34.63 -12.40 25.00
CA ALA A 759 -35.30 -12.64 23.73
C ALA A 759 -36.49 -13.59 23.85
N ASN A 760 -36.35 -14.64 24.68
CA ASN A 760 -37.42 -15.60 24.98
C ASN A 760 -38.56 -15.03 25.82
N LEU A 761 -38.37 -13.88 26.48
CA LEU A 761 -39.35 -13.29 27.40
C LEU A 761 -39.96 -11.97 26.92
N PHE A 762 -39.15 -11.13 26.29
CA PHE A 762 -39.47 -9.72 26.06
C PHE A 762 -39.46 -9.31 24.59
N SER A 763 -39.10 -10.20 23.67
CA SER A 763 -39.27 -9.90 22.24
C SER A 763 -40.75 -9.97 21.82
N PRO A 764 -41.16 -9.26 20.75
CA PRO A 764 -42.50 -9.42 20.18
C PRO A 764 -42.85 -10.87 19.87
N HIS A 765 -41.90 -11.64 19.34
CA HIS A 765 -42.13 -13.06 19.01
C HIS A 765 -41.85 -14.04 20.16
N ALA A 766 -41.51 -13.55 21.35
CA ALA A 766 -41.16 -14.39 22.50
C ALA A 766 -42.22 -15.45 22.78
N ASN A 767 -41.83 -16.73 22.84
CA ASN A 767 -42.75 -17.82 23.14
C ASN A 767 -42.36 -18.66 24.37
N GLY A 768 -41.19 -18.42 24.95
CA GLY A 768 -40.70 -19.09 26.15
C GLY A 768 -40.35 -20.57 25.96
N ASP A 769 -40.07 -21.03 24.74
CA ASP A 769 -39.80 -22.44 24.43
C ASP A 769 -38.35 -22.89 24.63
N ALA A 770 -37.49 -22.00 25.17
CA ALA A 770 -36.06 -22.21 25.37
C ALA A 770 -35.27 -22.41 24.07
N LEU A 771 -35.80 -21.94 22.95
CA LEU A 771 -35.09 -21.71 21.70
C LEU A 771 -35.05 -20.21 21.41
N LEU A 772 -34.00 -19.76 20.74
CA LEU A 772 -33.98 -18.44 20.12
C LEU A 772 -34.30 -18.64 18.65
N SER A 773 -35.60 -18.63 18.32
CA SER A 773 -36.05 -18.78 16.94
C SER A 773 -35.53 -17.67 16.04
N HIS A 774 -35.57 -17.85 14.72
CA HIS A 774 -35.10 -16.80 13.81
C HIS A 774 -35.80 -15.46 14.03
N ARG A 775 -37.11 -15.49 14.33
CA ARG A 775 -37.92 -14.28 14.59
C ARG A 775 -37.50 -13.59 15.89
N GLU A 776 -37.39 -14.34 16.99
CA GLU A 776 -36.93 -13.80 18.27
C GLU A 776 -35.48 -13.30 18.20
N GLY A 777 -34.63 -13.96 17.42
CA GLY A 777 -33.26 -13.52 17.14
C GLY A 777 -33.23 -12.19 16.41
N VAL A 778 -34.09 -11.99 15.40
CA VAL A 778 -34.21 -10.71 14.68
C VAL A 778 -34.66 -9.63 15.65
N ASP A 779 -35.72 -9.88 16.41
CA ASP A 779 -36.23 -8.95 17.41
C ASP A 779 -35.16 -8.58 18.44
N LEU A 780 -34.37 -9.54 18.92
CA LEU A 780 -33.29 -9.32 19.88
C LEU A 780 -32.21 -8.40 19.30
N VAL A 781 -31.78 -8.62 18.06
CA VAL A 781 -30.79 -7.76 17.40
C VAL A 781 -31.34 -6.34 17.25
N LEU A 782 -32.61 -6.19 16.91
CA LEU A 782 -33.27 -4.88 16.79
C LEU A 782 -33.43 -4.17 18.14
N LEU A 783 -33.79 -4.91 19.21
CA LEU A 783 -33.78 -4.42 20.60
C LEU A 783 -32.38 -3.93 20.98
N ILE A 784 -31.34 -4.72 20.67
CA ILE A 784 -29.96 -4.36 21.00
C ILE A 784 -29.55 -3.07 20.26
N MET A 785 -29.78 -2.99 18.95
CA MET A 785 -29.46 -1.79 18.16
C MET A 785 -30.19 -0.55 18.69
N SER A 786 -31.48 -0.67 19.01
CA SER A 786 -32.26 0.43 19.57
C SER A 786 -31.78 0.86 20.95
N GLY A 787 -31.48 -0.11 21.82
CA GLY A 787 -30.99 0.18 23.17
C GLY A 787 -29.60 0.82 23.19
N LEU A 788 -28.72 0.50 22.23
CA LEU A 788 -27.43 1.17 22.07
C LEU A 788 -27.61 2.67 21.71
N GLU A 789 -28.49 2.99 20.74
CA GLU A 789 -28.75 4.39 20.35
C GLU A 789 -29.33 5.22 21.51
N LEU A 790 -30.22 4.61 22.31
CA LEU A 790 -30.75 5.23 23.53
C LEU A 790 -29.68 5.35 24.63
N GLY A 791 -28.82 4.34 24.76
CA GLY A 791 -27.71 4.31 25.72
C GLY A 791 -26.71 5.42 25.45
N ASP A 792 -26.30 5.60 24.20
CA ASP A 792 -25.40 6.67 23.76
C ASP A 792 -26.03 8.05 24.03
N SER A 793 -27.31 8.23 23.68
CA SER A 793 -28.07 9.46 23.97
C SER A 793 -28.13 9.78 25.47
N MET A 794 -28.28 8.74 26.30
CA MET A 794 -28.27 8.88 27.77
C MET A 794 -26.87 9.17 28.30
N GLU A 795 -25.83 8.50 27.79
CA GLU A 795 -24.44 8.72 28.19
C GLU A 795 -24.03 10.19 27.95
N ASP A 796 -24.39 10.75 26.79
CA ASP A 796 -24.17 12.17 26.49
C ASP A 796 -24.95 13.09 27.45
N ALA A 797 -26.19 12.74 27.78
CA ALA A 797 -26.95 13.47 28.78
C ALA A 797 -26.27 13.41 30.16
N PHE A 798 -25.69 12.28 30.57
CA PHE A 798 -24.96 12.18 31.83
C PHE A 798 -23.66 12.98 31.83
N LYS A 799 -22.85 12.88 30.77
CA LYS A 799 -21.60 13.66 30.65
C LYS A 799 -21.84 15.17 30.75
N ASN A 800 -22.97 15.65 30.22
CA ASN A 800 -23.30 17.06 30.19
C ASN A 800 -23.97 17.58 31.46
N ASN A 801 -24.55 16.72 32.30
CA ASN A 801 -25.37 17.14 33.46
C ASN A 801 -24.87 16.57 34.80
N CYS A 802 -23.88 15.67 34.81
CA CYS A 802 -23.38 15.01 36.01
C CYS A 802 -21.87 15.19 36.21
N ASN A 803 -21.45 15.25 37.47
CA ASN A 803 -20.05 15.09 37.85
C ASN A 803 -19.67 13.60 37.76
N VAL A 804 -19.14 13.21 36.60
CA VAL A 804 -18.70 11.83 36.33
C VAL A 804 -17.37 11.56 37.03
N THR A 805 -17.35 10.60 37.96
CA THR A 805 -16.10 10.15 38.60
C THR A 805 -15.39 9.21 37.64
N ARG A 806 -14.35 9.71 36.95
CA ARG A 806 -13.58 8.92 35.98
C ARG A 806 -12.67 7.93 36.70
N VAL A 807 -12.83 6.65 36.41
CA VAL A 807 -11.86 5.62 36.77
C VAL A 807 -10.82 5.57 35.65
N HIS A 808 -9.55 5.78 35.99
CA HIS A 808 -8.46 6.16 35.07
C HIS A 808 -8.13 5.24 33.88
N SER A 809 -8.87 4.16 33.62
CA SER A 809 -8.54 3.21 32.55
C SER A 809 -9.68 2.81 31.60
N LYS A 810 -10.96 3.03 31.93
CA LYS A 810 -12.10 2.64 31.06
C LYS A 810 -13.33 3.53 31.25
N ALA A 811 -13.84 4.11 30.16
CA ALA A 811 -15.00 5.01 30.19
C ALA A 811 -16.24 4.41 30.87
N ARG A 812 -16.51 3.10 30.69
CA ARG A 812 -17.66 2.39 31.28
C ARG A 812 -17.56 2.11 32.80
N ASP A 813 -16.35 2.14 33.36
CA ASP A 813 -16.14 2.00 34.81
C ASP A 813 -16.38 3.32 35.56
N SER A 814 -16.61 4.41 34.82
CA SER A 814 -16.98 5.70 35.41
C SER A 814 -18.27 5.57 36.20
N LYS A 815 -18.30 6.25 37.34
CA LYS A 815 -19.43 6.22 38.26
C LYS A 815 -20.17 7.56 38.25
N ILE A 816 -21.50 7.50 38.38
CA ILE A 816 -22.36 8.67 38.64
C ILE A 816 -23.15 8.49 39.92
N SER A 817 -23.43 9.60 40.61
CA SER A 817 -24.30 9.57 41.78
C SER A 817 -25.72 9.20 41.39
N LEU A 818 -26.37 8.44 42.24
CA LEU A 818 -27.77 8.02 42.08
C LEU A 818 -28.72 9.22 41.96
N LEU A 819 -28.42 10.30 42.69
CA LEU A 819 -29.18 11.55 42.59
C LEU A 819 -29.07 12.15 41.19
N CYS A 820 -27.88 12.16 40.58
CA CYS A 820 -27.73 12.67 39.23
C CYS A 820 -28.43 11.77 38.20
N TYR A 821 -28.31 10.45 38.37
CA TYR A 821 -29.05 9.45 37.59
C TYR A 821 -30.55 9.79 37.53
N LEU A 822 -31.17 9.95 38.70
CA LEU A 822 -32.60 10.27 38.82
C LEU A 822 -32.96 11.61 38.18
N ASN A 823 -32.14 12.65 38.37
CA ASN A 823 -32.39 13.99 37.84
C ASN A 823 -32.30 14.07 36.32
N VAL A 824 -31.32 13.40 35.70
CA VAL A 824 -31.17 13.37 34.24
C VAL A 824 -32.32 12.59 33.62
N TYR A 825 -32.67 11.40 34.15
CA TYR A 825 -33.83 10.68 33.65
C TYR A 825 -35.10 11.52 33.79
N ARG A 826 -35.36 12.14 34.95
CA ARG A 826 -36.54 13.00 35.14
C ARG A 826 -36.64 14.14 34.12
N SER A 827 -35.53 14.81 33.83
CA SER A 827 -35.52 15.98 32.93
C SER A 827 -35.47 15.62 31.45
N ARG A 828 -34.91 14.46 31.08
CA ARG A 828 -34.67 14.08 29.67
C ARG A 828 -35.51 12.92 29.18
N PHE A 829 -36.28 12.25 30.04
CA PHE A 829 -37.02 11.02 29.69
C PHE A 829 -37.85 11.20 28.41
N ALA A 830 -38.74 12.20 28.38
CA ALA A 830 -39.67 12.38 27.28
C ALA A 830 -38.98 12.65 25.93
N THR A 831 -37.81 13.32 25.94
CA THR A 831 -37.04 13.62 24.73
C THR A 831 -36.27 12.39 24.24
N ILE A 832 -35.57 11.69 25.14
CA ILE A 832 -34.71 10.55 24.78
C ILE A 832 -35.54 9.30 24.50
N PHE A 833 -36.66 9.10 25.20
CA PHE A 833 -37.55 7.95 25.05
C PHE A 833 -38.81 8.27 24.24
N SER A 834 -38.75 9.24 23.32
CA SER A 834 -39.89 9.59 22.47
C SER A 834 -40.29 8.46 21.50
N SER A 835 -39.46 7.42 21.37
CA SER A 835 -39.77 6.20 20.60
C SER A 835 -40.62 5.18 21.38
N VAL A 836 -40.85 5.40 22.68
CA VAL A 836 -41.79 4.63 23.51
C VAL A 836 -42.84 5.58 24.11
N PRO A 837 -43.68 6.23 23.27
CA PRO A 837 -44.47 7.38 23.68
C PRO A 837 -45.48 7.09 24.81
N GLN A 838 -46.02 5.87 24.90
CA GLN A 838 -46.91 5.47 26.00
C GLN A 838 -46.13 5.38 27.32
N PHE A 839 -44.91 4.84 27.31
CA PHE A 839 -44.04 4.85 28.49
C PHE A 839 -43.69 6.28 28.91
N ALA A 840 -43.32 7.13 27.95
CA ALA A 840 -42.99 8.53 28.23
C ALA A 840 -44.20 9.29 28.83
N ALA A 841 -45.41 9.07 28.29
CA ALA A 841 -46.64 9.64 28.82
C ALA A 841 -46.98 9.10 30.21
N PHE A 842 -46.72 7.82 30.47
CA PHE A 842 -46.86 7.22 31.80
C PHE A 842 -45.92 7.88 32.81
N MET A 843 -44.63 8.01 32.47
CA MET A 843 -43.62 8.62 33.34
C MET A 843 -43.92 10.09 33.66
N ALA A 844 -44.49 10.84 32.71
CA ALA A 844 -44.89 12.23 32.92
C ALA A 844 -46.06 12.40 33.91
N LYS A 845 -46.87 11.35 34.14
CA LYS A 845 -47.99 11.36 35.09
C LYS A 845 -47.56 11.03 36.53
N LEU A 846 -46.37 10.47 36.73
CA LEU A 846 -45.92 10.08 38.06
C LEU A 846 -45.65 11.33 38.94
N PRO A 847 -46.05 11.32 40.23
CA PRO A 847 -45.87 12.47 41.11
C PRO A 847 -44.39 12.90 41.20
N SER A 848 -44.16 14.20 41.00
CA SER A 848 -42.82 14.81 40.95
C SER A 848 -42.49 15.72 42.15
N GLY A 849 -43.39 15.84 43.13
CA GLY A 849 -43.26 16.79 44.25
C GLY A 849 -42.38 16.30 45.41
N ALA A 850 -41.45 17.14 45.86
CA ALA A 850 -40.53 16.88 46.97
C ALA A 850 -41.22 16.88 48.36
N ALA A 851 -41.81 15.76 48.78
CA ALA A 851 -42.05 15.50 50.20
C ALA A 851 -40.78 14.88 50.79
N GLN A 852 -40.13 15.62 51.71
CA GLN A 852 -38.71 15.51 52.07
C GLN A 852 -38.23 14.19 52.69
N ASN A 853 -39.07 13.15 52.83
CA ASN A 853 -38.74 11.87 53.44
C ASN A 853 -39.37 10.62 52.78
N GLN A 854 -39.93 10.73 51.56
CA GLN A 854 -40.46 9.58 50.81
C GLN A 854 -39.78 9.47 49.46
N MET A 855 -39.30 8.26 49.12
CA MET A 855 -38.83 7.95 47.77
C MET A 855 -40.01 8.12 46.81
N LEU A 856 -39.91 9.07 45.87
CA LEU A 856 -40.99 9.36 44.92
C LEU A 856 -41.26 8.13 44.06
N GLU A 857 -42.51 7.92 43.62
CA GLU A 857 -42.86 6.74 42.80
C GLU A 857 -41.99 6.62 41.55
N PHE A 858 -41.64 7.75 40.94
CA PHE A 858 -40.67 7.84 39.86
C PHE A 858 -39.30 7.29 40.26
N ASP A 859 -38.77 7.70 41.41
CA ASP A 859 -37.45 7.28 41.88
C ASP A 859 -37.46 5.78 42.15
N ALA A 860 -38.47 5.27 42.87
CA ALA A 860 -38.60 3.86 43.16
C ALA A 860 -38.63 3.00 41.87
N MET A 861 -39.38 3.46 40.86
CA MET A 861 -39.44 2.79 39.57
C MET A 861 -38.10 2.81 38.84
N MET A 862 -37.44 3.96 38.74
CA MET A 862 -36.15 4.07 38.05
C MET A 862 -35.05 3.29 38.78
N ILE A 863 -35.07 3.21 40.11
CA ILE A 863 -34.16 2.35 40.88
C ILE A 863 -34.42 0.88 40.58
N ASN A 864 -35.68 0.43 40.52
CA ASN A 864 -35.98 -0.95 40.16
C ASN A 864 -35.54 -1.28 38.71
N ILE A 865 -35.68 -0.33 37.79
CA ILE A 865 -35.16 -0.46 36.42
C ILE A 865 -33.63 -0.53 36.42
N LEU A 866 -32.96 0.31 37.21
CA LEU A 866 -31.49 0.30 37.35
C LEU A 866 -30.98 -1.02 37.94
N LYS A 867 -31.65 -1.55 38.97
CA LYS A 867 -31.37 -2.89 39.51
C LYS A 867 -31.51 -3.97 38.46
N SER A 868 -32.59 -3.91 37.67
CA SER A 868 -32.85 -4.83 36.57
C SER A 868 -31.77 -4.77 35.49
N ALA A 869 -31.11 -3.62 35.32
CA ALA A 869 -30.01 -3.41 34.41
C ALA A 869 -28.66 -3.97 34.92
N GLY A 870 -28.61 -4.45 36.18
CA GLY A 870 -27.43 -5.09 36.78
C GLY A 870 -26.81 -4.31 37.94
N TRP A 871 -27.31 -3.13 38.27
CA TRP A 871 -26.80 -2.36 39.40
C TRP A 871 -27.09 -3.06 40.73
N VAL A 872 -26.05 -3.20 41.54
CA VAL A 872 -26.14 -3.71 42.92
C VAL A 872 -25.81 -2.58 43.87
N ASP A 873 -26.67 -2.35 44.85
CA ASP A 873 -26.46 -1.32 45.88
C ASP A 873 -25.29 -1.73 46.79
N ASP A 874 -24.14 -1.12 46.56
CA ASP A 874 -22.92 -1.28 47.35
C ASP A 874 -22.79 -0.22 48.47
N GLN A 875 -23.88 0.49 48.78
CA GLN A 875 -23.93 1.62 49.73
C GLN A 875 -23.13 2.86 49.30
N SER A 876 -22.47 2.85 48.13
CA SER A 876 -21.73 4.03 47.63
C SER A 876 -22.67 5.13 47.11
N GLY A 877 -23.94 4.81 46.86
CA GLY A 877 -24.89 5.72 46.24
C GLY A 877 -24.50 6.09 44.80
N GLN A 878 -23.69 5.25 44.14
CA GLN A 878 -23.23 5.45 42.79
C GLN A 878 -23.57 4.26 41.89
N ALA A 879 -23.76 4.53 40.61
CA ALA A 879 -23.97 3.52 39.57
C ALA A 879 -22.87 3.62 38.50
N LYS A 880 -22.45 2.48 37.96
CA LYS A 880 -21.49 2.46 36.85
C LYS A 880 -22.19 2.85 35.55
N PHE A 881 -21.44 3.49 34.65
CA PHE A 881 -21.91 3.76 33.29
C PHE A 881 -22.30 2.50 32.53
N GLY A 882 -21.62 1.37 32.77
CA GLY A 882 -22.03 0.07 32.24
C GLY A 882 -23.48 -0.30 32.58
N ASP A 883 -23.85 -0.23 33.86
CA ASP A 883 -25.21 -0.58 34.33
C ASP A 883 -26.26 0.43 33.83
N VAL A 884 -25.90 1.72 33.90
CA VAL A 884 -26.78 2.82 33.47
C VAL A 884 -27.05 2.75 31.96
N GLY A 885 -26.05 2.37 31.16
CA GLY A 885 -26.19 2.16 29.72
C GLY A 885 -27.13 1.00 29.36
N LEU A 886 -27.41 0.09 30.30
CA LEU A 886 -28.35 -1.02 30.08
C LEU A 886 -29.81 -0.69 30.43
N VAL A 887 -30.06 0.41 31.15
CA VAL A 887 -31.42 0.88 31.52
C VAL A 887 -32.36 1.03 30.32
N PRO A 888 -31.93 1.59 29.17
CA PRO A 888 -32.81 1.70 28.00
C PRO A 888 -33.34 0.36 27.49
N HIS A 889 -32.57 -0.73 27.61
CA HIS A 889 -33.04 -2.06 27.23
C HIS A 889 -34.16 -2.54 28.16
N VAL A 890 -34.03 -2.32 29.48
CA VAL A 890 -35.07 -2.70 30.45
C VAL A 890 -36.37 -1.94 30.20
N ILE A 891 -36.29 -0.65 29.87
CA ILE A 891 -37.47 0.16 29.50
C ILE A 891 -38.16 -0.43 28.26
N GLN A 892 -37.38 -0.82 27.24
CA GLN A 892 -37.92 -1.50 26.06
C GLN A 892 -38.55 -2.85 26.40
N TYR A 893 -38.02 -3.60 27.37
CA TYR A 893 -38.60 -4.88 27.80
C TYR A 893 -39.97 -4.69 28.44
N ILE A 894 -40.08 -3.73 29.35
CA ILE A 894 -41.36 -3.38 29.98
C ILE A 894 -42.35 -2.94 28.90
N GLU A 895 -41.94 -2.04 27.99
CA GLU A 895 -42.83 -1.54 26.95
C GLU A 895 -43.25 -2.62 25.97
N SER A 896 -42.36 -3.53 25.58
CA SER A 896 -42.67 -4.65 24.70
C SER A 896 -43.72 -5.58 25.29
N VAL A 897 -43.61 -5.90 26.60
CA VAL A 897 -44.63 -6.70 27.30
C VAL A 897 -45.96 -5.97 27.34
N THR A 898 -45.98 -4.68 27.68
CA THR A 898 -47.21 -3.90 27.71
C THR A 898 -47.84 -3.84 26.31
N VAL A 899 -47.13 -3.34 25.29
CA VAL A 899 -47.67 -3.18 23.92
C VAL A 899 -48.19 -4.50 23.34
N ARG A 900 -47.57 -5.62 23.69
CA ARG A 900 -47.96 -6.96 23.21
C ARG A 900 -49.22 -7.50 23.88
N PHE A 901 -49.37 -7.35 25.20
CA PHE A 901 -50.40 -8.06 25.97
C PHE A 901 -51.52 -7.16 26.51
N ASP A 902 -51.29 -5.85 26.61
CA ASP A 902 -52.33 -4.85 26.88
C ASP A 902 -53.20 -4.78 25.61
N GLU A 903 -54.35 -5.46 25.61
CA GLU A 903 -55.25 -5.55 24.46
C GLU A 903 -56.18 -4.34 24.40
N ASP A 904 -56.65 -3.84 25.55
CA ASP A 904 -57.59 -2.72 25.65
C ASP A 904 -56.93 -1.33 25.72
N LYS A 905 -55.61 -1.30 25.89
CA LYS A 905 -54.73 -0.15 25.70
C LYS A 905 -54.84 0.88 26.82
N ASP A 906 -55.28 0.44 28.00
CA ASP A 906 -55.38 1.27 29.18
C ASP A 906 -54.03 1.45 29.91
N GLY A 907 -53.00 0.69 29.51
CA GLY A 907 -51.66 0.70 30.11
C GLY A 907 -51.49 -0.23 31.31
N ILE A 908 -52.48 -1.09 31.59
CA ILE A 908 -52.56 -1.98 32.74
C ILE A 908 -52.83 -3.40 32.25
N LEU A 909 -51.96 -4.35 32.61
CA LEU A 909 -52.26 -5.76 32.36
C LEU A 909 -53.27 -6.24 33.39
N ASN A 910 -54.51 -6.45 32.92
CA ASN A 910 -55.56 -7.06 33.71
C ASN A 910 -55.35 -8.58 33.83
N LYS A 911 -56.22 -9.29 34.56
CA LYS A 911 -56.06 -10.74 34.79
C LYS A 911 -56.03 -11.54 33.48
N THR A 912 -56.89 -11.20 32.50
CA THR A 912 -56.99 -11.94 31.24
C THR A 912 -55.71 -11.77 30.42
N GLU A 913 -55.26 -10.54 30.26
CA GLU A 913 -54.06 -10.17 29.52
C GLU A 913 -52.78 -10.72 30.16
N ALA A 914 -52.66 -10.62 31.48
CA ALA A 914 -51.57 -11.22 32.22
C ALA A 914 -51.51 -12.74 32.00
N LEU A 915 -52.64 -13.43 32.09
CA LEU A 915 -52.68 -14.88 31.88
C LEU A 915 -52.46 -15.27 30.41
N ALA A 916 -52.71 -14.37 29.45
CA ALA A 916 -52.28 -14.54 28.06
C ALA A 916 -50.75 -14.44 27.91
N ALA A 917 -50.08 -13.67 28.76
CA ALA A 917 -48.61 -13.58 28.82
C ALA A 917 -47.95 -14.78 29.52
N TYR A 918 -48.65 -15.45 30.45
CA TYR A 918 -48.12 -16.55 31.26
C TYR A 918 -47.36 -17.63 30.47
N PRO A 919 -47.83 -18.14 29.31
CA PRO A 919 -47.12 -19.18 28.56
C PRO A 919 -45.65 -18.81 28.22
N VAL A 920 -45.37 -17.53 27.95
CA VAL A 920 -44.02 -17.02 27.66
C VAL A 920 -43.12 -17.12 28.90
N PHE A 921 -43.65 -16.83 30.08
CA PHE A 921 -42.89 -16.84 31.33
C PHE A 921 -42.86 -18.20 32.03
N ARG A 922 -43.74 -19.14 31.62
CA ARG A 922 -43.92 -20.44 32.27
C ARG A 922 -42.61 -21.20 32.45
N GLU A 923 -41.82 -21.33 31.39
CA GLU A 923 -40.58 -22.11 31.43
C GLU A 923 -39.53 -21.47 32.36
N THR A 924 -39.42 -20.14 32.33
CA THR A 924 -38.53 -19.42 33.24
C THR A 924 -38.97 -19.60 34.70
N LEU A 925 -40.27 -19.52 34.98
CA LEU A 925 -40.80 -19.76 36.33
C LEU A 925 -40.59 -21.21 36.78
N ARG A 926 -40.74 -22.18 35.88
CA ARG A 926 -40.47 -23.59 36.15
C ARG A 926 -39.03 -23.80 36.61
N VAL A 927 -38.07 -23.21 35.90
CA VAL A 927 -36.64 -23.28 36.22
C VAL A 927 -36.33 -22.57 37.54
N VAL A 928 -36.86 -21.36 37.75
CA VAL A 928 -36.57 -20.55 38.95
C VAL A 928 -37.23 -21.13 40.20
N ALA A 929 -38.49 -21.58 40.10
CA ALA A 929 -39.23 -22.14 41.22
C ALA A 929 -38.91 -23.61 41.50
N LYS A 930 -38.20 -24.29 40.59
CA LYS A 930 -37.92 -25.73 40.64
C LYS A 930 -39.20 -26.56 40.86
N ASN A 931 -40.28 -26.18 40.18
CA ASN A 931 -41.60 -26.77 40.33
C ASN A 931 -42.26 -26.88 38.96
N ASP A 932 -42.71 -28.07 38.59
CA ASP A 932 -43.38 -28.33 37.30
C ASP A 932 -44.91 -28.28 37.40
N ASN A 933 -45.47 -28.01 38.58
CA ASN A 933 -46.92 -27.97 38.79
C ASN A 933 -47.51 -26.70 38.15
N GLU A 934 -48.31 -26.87 37.10
CA GLU A 934 -48.87 -25.76 36.33
C GLU A 934 -49.74 -24.81 37.16
N LYS A 935 -50.53 -25.35 38.09
CA LYS A 935 -51.38 -24.54 38.98
C LYS A 935 -50.54 -23.71 39.94
N PHE A 936 -49.44 -24.28 40.44
CA PHE A 936 -48.46 -23.56 41.26
C PHE A 936 -47.78 -22.44 40.45
N LEU A 937 -47.28 -22.74 39.25
CA LEU A 937 -46.56 -21.78 38.41
C LEU A 937 -47.46 -20.62 37.94
N ARG A 938 -48.68 -20.92 37.50
CA ARG A 938 -49.66 -19.91 37.12
C ARG A 938 -50.08 -19.04 38.30
N GLY A 939 -50.30 -19.65 39.47
CA GLY A 939 -50.57 -18.93 40.71
C GLY A 939 -49.38 -18.07 41.16
N LEU A 940 -48.14 -18.56 40.99
CA LEU A 940 -46.91 -17.84 41.30
C LEU A 940 -46.74 -16.62 40.39
N PHE A 941 -46.99 -16.79 39.09
CA PHE A 941 -46.98 -15.69 38.13
C PHE A 941 -47.99 -14.60 38.52
N ALA A 942 -49.24 -14.97 38.80
CA ALA A 942 -50.26 -14.04 39.27
C ALA A 942 -49.87 -13.37 40.60
N TYR A 943 -49.27 -14.13 41.53
CA TYR A 943 -48.80 -13.58 42.80
C TYR A 943 -47.72 -12.53 42.61
N ILE A 944 -46.73 -12.81 41.76
CA ILE A 944 -45.63 -11.87 41.46
C ILE A 944 -46.17 -10.60 40.81
N LEU A 945 -47.10 -10.72 39.85
CA LEU A 945 -47.72 -9.54 39.23
C LEU A 945 -48.55 -8.71 40.23
N VAL A 946 -49.22 -9.33 41.21
CA VAL A 946 -50.01 -8.60 42.22
C VAL A 946 -49.16 -8.03 43.34
N LYS A 947 -48.13 -8.75 43.79
CA LYS A 947 -47.34 -8.42 44.98
C LYS A 947 -45.98 -7.82 44.69
N GLY A 948 -45.52 -7.87 43.44
CA GLY A 948 -44.21 -7.38 43.00
C GLY A 948 -43.04 -8.26 43.44
N ARG A 949 -43.30 -9.35 44.18
CA ARG A 949 -42.31 -10.28 44.74
C ARG A 949 -42.89 -11.67 44.91
N ALA A 950 -42.02 -12.66 45.06
CA ALA A 950 -42.42 -14.01 45.44
C ALA A 950 -42.86 -14.07 46.92
N PRO A 951 -43.61 -15.10 47.35
CA PRO A 951 -43.95 -15.28 48.77
C PRO A 951 -42.70 -15.64 49.58
N GLU A 952 -42.34 -14.82 50.57
CA GLU A 952 -41.06 -14.94 51.28
C GLU A 952 -41.23 -15.51 52.69
N SER A 953 -42.18 -14.97 53.45
CA SER A 953 -42.44 -15.41 54.83
C SER A 953 -43.12 -16.78 54.88
N ALA A 954 -42.95 -17.51 55.97
CA ALA A 954 -43.63 -18.80 56.17
C ALA A 954 -45.16 -18.66 56.09
N GLY A 955 -45.71 -17.56 56.63
CA GLY A 955 -47.13 -17.24 56.54
C GLY A 955 -47.60 -16.96 55.10
N GLU A 956 -46.82 -16.19 54.33
CA GLU A 956 -47.12 -15.93 52.91
C GLU A 956 -47.02 -17.21 52.08
N LYS A 957 -46.02 -18.06 52.32
CA LYS A 957 -45.87 -19.35 51.63
C LYS A 957 -47.03 -20.29 51.94
N LEU A 958 -47.47 -20.36 53.20
CA LEU A 958 -48.64 -21.14 53.59
C LEU A 958 -49.91 -20.60 52.92
N TYR A 959 -50.18 -19.29 53.02
CA TYR A 959 -51.30 -18.64 52.34
C TYR A 959 -51.26 -18.89 50.82
N PHE A 960 -50.08 -18.81 50.23
CA PHE A 960 -49.87 -19.05 48.81
C PHE A 960 -50.31 -20.46 48.41
N VAL A 961 -49.80 -21.49 49.08
CA VAL A 961 -50.09 -22.89 48.71
C VAL A 961 -51.48 -23.37 49.14
N THR A 962 -52.05 -22.86 50.24
CA THR A 962 -53.35 -23.33 50.73
C THR A 962 -54.52 -22.56 50.15
N LYS A 963 -54.38 -21.25 49.94
CA LYS A 963 -55.48 -20.36 49.54
C LYS A 963 -55.27 -19.73 48.16
N TRP A 964 -54.14 -19.07 47.93
CA TRP A 964 -53.92 -18.28 46.69
C TRP A 964 -53.98 -19.13 45.41
N ILE A 965 -53.21 -20.23 45.34
CA ILE A 965 -53.17 -21.06 44.12
C ILE A 965 -54.51 -21.78 43.85
N ASN A 966 -55.37 -21.89 44.86
CA ASN A 966 -56.65 -22.60 44.78
C ASN A 966 -57.83 -21.68 44.44
N ASP A 967 -57.67 -20.36 44.53
CA ASP A 967 -58.72 -19.38 44.32
C ASP A 967 -58.28 -18.34 43.28
N GLU A 968 -58.48 -18.67 41.99
CA GLU A 968 -58.13 -17.73 40.91
C GLU A 968 -58.99 -16.44 40.95
N SER A 969 -60.15 -16.45 41.62
CA SER A 969 -60.99 -15.27 41.74
C SER A 969 -60.34 -14.19 42.62
N ALA A 970 -59.44 -14.60 43.52
CA ALA A 970 -58.65 -13.70 44.36
C ALA A 970 -57.48 -13.02 43.62
N TRP A 971 -57.20 -13.37 42.37
CA TRP A 971 -56.10 -12.79 41.59
C TRP A 971 -56.51 -11.47 40.96
N THR A 972 -56.53 -10.40 41.76
CA THR A 972 -56.82 -9.04 41.28
C THR A 972 -55.59 -8.43 40.62
N ILE A 973 -55.28 -8.85 39.39
CA ILE A 973 -54.11 -8.37 38.64
C ILE A 973 -54.42 -7.01 38.01
N GLN A 974 -53.58 -6.02 38.33
CA GLN A 974 -53.58 -4.65 37.80
C GLN A 974 -52.12 -4.22 37.63
N ALA A 975 -51.41 -4.84 36.68
CA ALA A 975 -49.97 -4.65 36.53
C ALA A 975 -49.66 -3.56 35.50
N ASP A 976 -49.33 -2.36 35.97
CA ASP A 976 -48.83 -1.25 35.16
C ASP A 976 -47.30 -1.34 34.95
N ARG A 977 -46.71 -0.38 34.23
CA ARG A 977 -45.25 -0.30 33.97
C ARG A 977 -44.41 -0.21 35.26
N ARG A 978 -44.94 0.41 36.32
CA ARG A 978 -44.27 0.50 37.63
C ARG A 978 -44.27 -0.86 38.31
N GLN A 979 -45.37 -1.61 38.23
CA GLN A 979 -45.46 -2.96 38.77
C GLN A 979 -44.51 -3.91 38.04
N LEU A 980 -44.43 -3.84 36.71
CA LEU A 980 -43.46 -4.61 35.92
C LEU A 980 -42.00 -4.25 36.27
N ALA A 981 -41.68 -2.96 36.40
CA ALA A 981 -40.37 -2.52 36.88
C ALA A 981 -40.04 -3.10 38.27
N THR A 982 -41.01 -3.10 39.19
CA THR A 982 -40.86 -3.66 40.54
C THR A 982 -40.58 -5.16 40.50
N VAL A 983 -41.30 -5.92 39.67
CA VAL A 983 -41.07 -7.35 39.48
C VAL A 983 -39.67 -7.62 38.93
N LEU A 984 -39.23 -6.88 37.91
CA LEU A 984 -37.89 -7.06 37.33
C LEU A 984 -36.79 -6.70 38.34
N GLY A 985 -36.96 -5.60 39.08
CA GLY A 985 -36.04 -5.18 40.13
C GLY A 985 -35.94 -6.21 41.25
N TYR A 986 -37.06 -6.81 41.65
CA TYR A 986 -37.10 -7.91 42.62
C TYR A 986 -36.34 -9.14 42.12
N ILE A 987 -36.58 -9.55 40.87
CA ILE A 987 -35.89 -10.69 40.25
C ILE A 987 -34.38 -10.45 40.22
N ALA A 988 -33.94 -9.25 39.84
CA ALA A 988 -32.53 -8.88 39.81
C ALA A 988 -31.90 -8.90 41.20
N ASP A 989 -32.56 -8.34 42.21
CA ASP A 989 -32.09 -8.38 43.62
C ASP A 989 -31.99 -9.82 44.14
N ALA A 990 -32.96 -10.69 43.80
CA ALA A 990 -32.96 -12.08 44.19
C ALA A 990 -31.79 -12.85 43.56
N ILE A 991 -31.48 -12.58 42.28
CA ILE A 991 -30.33 -13.16 41.58
C ILE A 991 -29.01 -12.66 42.19
N ALA A 992 -28.90 -11.36 42.48
CA ALA A 992 -27.70 -10.75 43.05
C ALA A 992 -27.41 -11.26 44.49
N LYS A 993 -28.44 -11.38 45.33
CA LYS A 993 -28.32 -11.90 46.71
C LYS A 993 -28.14 -13.41 46.77
N GLY A 994 -28.60 -14.13 45.75
CA GLY A 994 -28.66 -15.59 45.70
C GLY A 994 -27.43 -16.27 45.09
N GLY A 995 -26.32 -15.56 44.85
CA GLY A 995 -25.05 -16.03 44.28
C GLY A 995 -25.01 -17.52 43.88
N ALA A 996 -25.36 -17.82 42.63
CA ALA A 996 -25.29 -19.11 41.94
C ALA A 996 -25.76 -20.37 42.71
N PRO A 997 -26.85 -21.07 42.29
CA PRO A 997 -26.98 -22.47 42.67
C PRO A 997 -25.81 -23.26 42.07
N ALA A 998 -25.05 -23.94 42.93
CA ALA A 998 -24.03 -24.90 42.53
C ALA A 998 -24.60 -25.95 41.56
N GLY A 999 -23.95 -26.10 40.40
CA GLY A 999 -23.99 -27.29 39.56
C GLY A 999 -25.26 -27.51 38.72
N ALA A 1000 -25.25 -27.01 37.47
CA ALA A 1000 -25.97 -27.63 36.37
C ALA A 1000 -24.96 -28.32 35.44
N THR A 1001 -24.38 -29.43 35.90
CA THR A 1001 -23.82 -30.42 34.98
C THR A 1001 -25.01 -31.15 34.38
N VAL A 1002 -25.39 -30.75 33.16
CA VAL A 1002 -26.34 -31.53 32.35
C VAL A 1002 -25.76 -32.94 32.21
N GLN A 1003 -26.45 -33.93 32.77
CA GLN A 1003 -26.19 -35.33 32.47
C GLN A 1003 -26.40 -35.51 30.97
N ARG A 1004 -25.29 -35.74 30.26
CA ARG A 1004 -25.30 -36.30 28.90
C ARG A 1004 -26.07 -37.62 28.95
N THR A 1005 -27.25 -37.68 28.35
CA THR A 1005 -27.84 -38.93 27.89
C THR A 1005 -26.95 -39.46 26.77
N GLY A 1006 -26.18 -40.50 27.08
CA GLY A 1006 -25.30 -41.17 26.13
C GLY A 1006 -26.11 -41.94 25.09
N SER A 1007 -25.93 -41.59 23.82
CA SER A 1007 -26.15 -42.48 22.68
C SER A 1007 -25.06 -43.56 22.68
N GLY A 1008 -25.47 -44.83 22.54
CA GLY A 1008 -24.61 -46.00 22.72
C GLY A 1008 -23.61 -46.32 21.60
N GLY A 1009 -22.57 -47.06 22.00
CA GLY A 1009 -21.75 -47.97 21.17
C GLY A 1009 -20.27 -47.58 21.00
N PRO A 1010 -19.32 -48.54 20.85
CA PRO A 1010 -19.20 -49.84 21.52
C PRO A 1010 -17.89 -49.98 22.34
N ARG A 1011 -17.88 -51.05 23.14
CA ARG A 1011 -16.88 -51.49 24.13
C ARG A 1011 -15.45 -51.67 23.57
N THR A 1012 -14.46 -51.25 24.37
CA THR A 1012 -13.16 -51.93 24.50
C THR A 1012 -12.79 -52.07 25.99
N ARG A 1013 -12.32 -53.26 26.36
CA ARG A 1013 -11.96 -53.70 27.73
C ARG A 1013 -10.46 -53.53 28.00
N PHE A 1014 -10.14 -53.42 29.30
CA PHE A 1014 -8.97 -53.94 30.07
C PHE A 1014 -8.16 -52.89 30.89
N PRO A 1015 -7.51 -53.26 32.04
CA PRO A 1015 -7.94 -52.78 33.36
C PRO A 1015 -6.79 -52.26 34.29
N GLY A 1016 -7.18 -51.83 35.52
CA GLY A 1016 -6.32 -51.72 36.71
C GLY A 1016 -5.90 -50.28 37.04
N SER A 1017 -5.89 -49.77 38.28
CA SER A 1017 -6.01 -50.37 39.60
C SER A 1017 -6.22 -49.24 40.66
N ARG A 1018 -6.91 -49.58 41.77
CA ARG A 1018 -6.72 -49.16 43.19
C ARG A 1018 -6.06 -47.78 43.50
N PHE A 1019 -6.56 -46.92 44.40
CA PHE A 1019 -6.80 -47.14 45.84
C PHE A 1019 -7.51 -45.90 46.45
N ARG A 1020 -8.07 -46.07 47.66
CA ARG A 1020 -9.07 -45.24 48.35
C ARG A 1020 -8.47 -44.47 49.56
N ASP A 1021 -9.20 -43.44 50.00
CA ASP A 1021 -9.35 -42.89 51.37
C ASP A 1021 -8.38 -41.81 51.90
N GLY A 1022 -8.97 -40.77 52.52
CA GLY A 1022 -8.27 -39.83 53.42
C GLY A 1022 -8.89 -38.44 53.60
N VAL A 1023 -9.96 -38.33 54.40
CA VAL A 1023 -10.56 -37.07 54.92
C VAL A 1023 -9.97 -36.76 56.31
N ARG A 1024 -9.92 -35.46 56.69
CA ARG A 1024 -9.70 -34.81 58.03
C ARG A 1024 -8.29 -34.31 58.37
N ASP A 1025 -8.15 -32.98 58.42
CA ASP A 1025 -7.89 -32.17 59.64
C ASP A 1025 -7.58 -30.71 59.22
N LEU A 1026 -8.45 -29.74 59.48
CA LEU A 1026 -8.66 -28.96 60.71
C LEU A 1026 -7.84 -27.65 60.76
N LEU A 1027 -8.60 -26.55 60.64
CA LEU A 1027 -8.41 -25.22 61.23
C LEU A 1027 -7.48 -25.19 62.46
N ARG A 1028 -6.57 -24.20 62.54
CA ARG A 1028 -6.45 -23.32 63.73
C ARG A 1028 -5.42 -22.19 63.58
N ASN A 1029 -5.82 -21.04 64.13
CA ASN A 1029 -5.04 -19.90 64.64
C ASN A 1029 -4.74 -18.73 63.67
N GLY A 1030 -5.53 -17.65 63.81
CA GLY A 1030 -4.99 -16.28 63.82
C GLY A 1030 -4.43 -15.94 65.21
N PRO A 1031 -4.19 -14.66 65.61
CA PRO A 1031 -4.52 -13.41 64.91
C PRO A 1031 -3.49 -12.23 65.10
N ARG A 1032 -3.89 -11.01 64.66
CA ARG A 1032 -3.45 -9.63 65.06
C ARG A 1032 -2.12 -9.10 64.50
N ALA A 1033 -1.91 -7.80 64.24
CA ALA A 1033 -2.73 -6.60 64.10
C ALA A 1033 -1.83 -5.41 63.62
N MET A 1034 -2.47 -4.43 62.95
CA MET A 1034 -2.27 -2.96 63.00
C MET A 1034 -1.00 -2.21 62.49
N HIS A 1035 -1.35 -1.10 61.80
CA HIS A 1035 -0.70 0.22 61.63
C HIS A 1035 0.20 0.52 60.41
N ALA A 1036 -0.32 1.46 59.59
CA ALA A 1036 0.35 2.38 58.64
C ALA A 1036 1.35 3.33 59.38
N PRO A 1037 2.18 4.22 58.77
CA PRO A 1037 1.89 5.05 57.58
C PRO A 1037 3.07 5.50 56.64
N ILE A 1038 2.69 6.13 55.51
CA ILE A 1038 3.26 7.30 54.79
C ILE A 1038 4.79 7.50 54.70
N GLY A 1039 5.29 7.66 53.46
CA GLY A 1039 6.53 8.42 53.16
C GLY A 1039 7.02 8.29 51.71
N GLU A 1040 6.81 9.34 50.89
CA GLU A 1040 7.77 9.78 49.84
C GLU A 1040 9.01 10.41 50.54
N PRO A 1041 10.23 10.55 49.95
CA PRO A 1041 10.48 10.93 48.55
C PRO A 1041 11.78 10.39 47.88
N ALA A 1042 11.97 10.83 46.63
CA ALA A 1042 13.24 11.15 45.95
C ALA A 1042 14.05 10.06 45.22
N ALA A 1043 14.43 10.43 43.99
CA ALA A 1043 15.42 9.78 43.12
C ALA A 1043 16.83 9.80 43.75
N PRO A 1044 17.75 8.95 43.23
CA PRO A 1044 18.80 9.53 42.39
C PRO A 1044 19.15 8.70 41.15
N ALA A 1045 19.92 9.35 40.29
CA ALA A 1045 20.46 8.90 39.02
C ALA A 1045 21.79 8.12 39.17
N VAL A 1046 22.24 7.56 38.03
CA VAL A 1046 23.64 7.28 37.64
C VAL A 1046 24.26 5.97 38.18
N ASP A 1047 24.43 4.93 37.34
CA ASP A 1047 25.67 4.63 36.59
C ASP A 1047 25.68 3.24 35.94
N ASP A 1048 26.49 3.17 34.87
CA ASP A 1048 26.89 2.03 34.04
C ASP A 1048 27.40 0.81 34.80
N VAL A 1049 27.06 -0.40 34.31
CA VAL A 1049 27.96 -1.57 34.37
C VAL A 1049 27.68 -2.52 33.19
N GLU A 1050 28.65 -2.58 32.26
CA GLU A 1050 28.91 -3.72 31.37
C GLU A 1050 29.30 -4.97 32.18
N TRP A 1051 28.76 -6.15 31.84
CA TRP A 1051 29.49 -7.42 32.02
C TRP A 1051 29.17 -8.40 30.89
N ASN A 1052 30.22 -8.64 30.09
CA ASN A 1052 30.38 -9.81 29.24
C ASN A 1052 30.64 -11.06 30.09
N GLY A 1053 30.12 -12.21 29.65
CA GLY A 1053 30.93 -13.42 29.56
C GLY A 1053 30.49 -14.66 30.32
N LEU A 1054 30.54 -15.78 29.56
CA LEU A 1054 30.76 -17.18 29.95
C LEU A 1054 29.52 -18.03 30.25
N PHE A 1055 29.22 -18.95 29.34
CA PHE A 1055 29.38 -20.39 29.58
C PHE A 1055 29.45 -21.16 28.24
N GLU A 1056 30.62 -21.77 27.98
CA GLU A 1056 30.83 -22.86 27.03
C GLU A 1056 30.70 -24.21 27.73
N SER A 1057 30.06 -25.17 27.06
CA SER A 1057 30.32 -26.63 27.02
C SER A 1057 29.10 -27.25 26.32
N GLY A 1058 29.16 -27.94 25.18
CA GLY A 1058 30.15 -28.88 24.71
C GLY A 1058 29.55 -30.29 24.85
N GLU A 1059 28.94 -30.83 23.78
CA GLU A 1059 28.68 -32.27 23.70
C GLU A 1059 28.66 -32.77 22.25
N GLU A 1060 29.23 -33.96 22.11
CA GLU A 1060 29.83 -34.62 20.94
C GLU A 1060 28.82 -35.19 19.93
N ILE A 1061 29.24 -35.25 18.66
CA ILE A 1061 28.59 -36.00 17.58
C ILE A 1061 29.50 -37.17 17.19
N PRO A 1062 29.02 -38.43 17.12
CA PRO A 1062 29.80 -39.52 16.59
C PRO A 1062 29.63 -39.67 15.06
N ALA A 1063 30.70 -40.17 14.44
CA ALA A 1063 30.93 -40.25 13.01
C ALA A 1063 30.47 -41.57 12.33
N ALA A 1064 30.13 -41.43 11.05
CA ALA A 1064 30.30 -42.34 9.89
C ALA A 1064 29.50 -43.67 9.84
N PRO A 1065 29.13 -44.21 8.64
CA PRO A 1065 30.12 -44.63 7.65
C PRO A 1065 29.84 -44.29 6.17
N GLU A 1066 30.94 -44.35 5.43
CA GLU A 1066 31.08 -44.38 3.97
C GLU A 1066 30.20 -45.45 3.29
N SER A 1067 29.66 -45.13 2.11
CA SER A 1067 29.40 -46.16 1.10
C SER A 1067 29.40 -45.60 -0.33
N ASN A 1068 30.35 -46.12 -1.10
CA ASN A 1068 30.29 -46.53 -2.50
C ASN A 1068 29.64 -45.60 -3.54
N GLY A 1069 30.52 -45.03 -4.36
CA GLY A 1069 30.20 -44.52 -5.68
C GLY A 1069 29.63 -45.60 -6.61
N ARG A 1070 28.59 -45.22 -7.35
CA ARG A 1070 28.22 -45.81 -8.63
C ARG A 1070 27.91 -44.67 -9.59
N GLU A 1071 28.66 -44.64 -10.69
CA GLU A 1071 28.33 -43.92 -11.92
C GLU A 1071 26.91 -44.28 -12.36
N PHE A 1072 26.10 -43.28 -12.65
CA PHE A 1072 24.86 -43.42 -13.38
C PHE A 1072 25.05 -42.82 -14.78
N GLN A 1073 25.03 -43.70 -15.79
CA GLN A 1073 24.84 -43.35 -17.19
C GLN A 1073 23.44 -42.76 -17.40
N PRO A 1074 23.24 -41.86 -18.38
CA PRO A 1074 21.93 -41.33 -18.70
C PRO A 1074 21.16 -42.37 -19.52
N THR A 1075 20.09 -42.92 -18.92
CA THR A 1075 19.06 -43.68 -19.62
C THR A 1075 18.14 -42.74 -20.40
N GLU A 1076 18.03 -43.00 -21.70
CA GLU A 1076 17.01 -42.47 -22.60
C GLU A 1076 15.61 -42.69 -22.02
N ALA A 1077 14.80 -41.62 -21.97
CA ALA A 1077 13.38 -41.69 -21.66
C ALA A 1077 12.58 -41.89 -22.96
N PRO A 1078 11.50 -42.69 -22.95
CA PRO A 1078 10.73 -43.01 -24.14
C PRO A 1078 9.85 -41.84 -24.59
N GLU A 1079 9.74 -41.65 -25.90
CA GLU A 1079 8.75 -40.79 -26.55
C GLU A 1079 7.32 -41.29 -26.26
N GLU A 1080 6.59 -40.58 -25.40
CA GLU A 1080 5.13 -40.70 -25.31
C GLU A 1080 4.46 -39.68 -26.23
N ASN A 1081 3.98 -40.17 -27.37
CA ASN A 1081 3.08 -39.47 -28.28
C ASN A 1081 1.72 -39.23 -27.59
N VAL A 1082 1.53 -38.05 -27.00
CA VAL A 1082 0.20 -37.56 -26.62
C VAL A 1082 -0.34 -36.70 -27.74
N ASN A 1083 -1.19 -37.31 -28.58
CA ASN A 1083 -1.94 -36.66 -29.63
C ASN A 1083 -3.10 -35.85 -29.01
N MET A 1084 -2.84 -34.57 -28.68
CA MET A 1084 -3.88 -33.62 -28.30
C MET A 1084 -4.51 -33.03 -29.57
N GLN A 1085 -5.62 -33.62 -30.02
CA GLN A 1085 -6.50 -33.00 -31.00
C GLN A 1085 -7.20 -31.80 -30.35
N MET A 1086 -6.83 -30.59 -30.79
CA MET A 1086 -7.66 -29.41 -30.60
C MET A 1086 -8.93 -29.56 -31.44
N PRO A 1087 -10.13 -29.21 -30.91
CA PRO A 1087 -11.32 -29.16 -31.74
C PRO A 1087 -11.14 -28.06 -32.80
N ALA A 1088 -11.22 -28.45 -34.07
CA ALA A 1088 -11.28 -27.49 -35.17
C ALA A 1088 -12.56 -26.65 -35.02
N LEU A 1089 -12.40 -25.33 -35.07
CA LEU A 1089 -13.52 -24.39 -35.18
C LEU A 1089 -14.37 -24.77 -36.39
N SER A 1090 -15.68 -24.75 -36.23
CA SER A 1090 -16.61 -24.98 -37.34
C SER A 1090 -16.47 -23.86 -38.37
N GLN A 1091 -16.75 -24.17 -39.64
CA GLN A 1091 -16.73 -23.18 -40.71
C GLN A 1091 -17.73 -22.03 -40.45
N GLU A 1092 -18.78 -22.26 -39.65
CA GLU A 1092 -19.70 -21.22 -39.17
C GLU A 1092 -19.03 -20.24 -38.19
N GLU A 1093 -18.17 -20.71 -37.29
CA GLU A 1093 -17.43 -19.84 -36.36
C GLU A 1093 -16.35 -19.02 -37.08
N ILE A 1094 -15.70 -19.60 -38.10
CA ILE A 1094 -14.76 -18.87 -38.96
C ILE A 1094 -15.48 -17.81 -39.79
N ASN A 1095 -16.69 -18.11 -40.29
CA ASN A 1095 -17.48 -17.15 -41.05
C ASN A 1095 -18.09 -16.04 -40.17
N ALA A 1096 -18.39 -16.32 -38.89
CA ALA A 1096 -18.84 -15.33 -37.93
C ALA A 1096 -17.72 -14.35 -37.52
N LEU A 1097 -16.49 -14.85 -37.35
CA LEU A 1097 -15.31 -14.01 -37.11
C LEU A 1097 -14.96 -13.14 -38.32
N ALA A 1098 -15.09 -13.67 -39.54
CA ALA A 1098 -14.86 -12.91 -40.77
C ALA A 1098 -15.97 -11.89 -41.10
N ALA A 1099 -17.17 -12.03 -40.52
CA ALA A 1099 -18.24 -11.04 -40.62
C ALA A 1099 -18.02 -9.87 -39.65
N HIS A 1100 -17.50 -10.14 -38.45
CA HIS A 1100 -17.25 -9.11 -37.45
C HIS A 1100 -16.09 -8.16 -37.82
N ASP A 1101 -15.10 -8.64 -38.59
CA ASP A 1101 -14.00 -7.80 -39.10
C ASP A 1101 -14.42 -6.89 -40.27
N ARG A 1102 -15.48 -7.23 -41.02
CA ARG A 1102 -15.95 -6.38 -42.14
C ARG A 1102 -16.80 -5.21 -41.68
N ASP A 1103 -17.46 -5.33 -40.54
CA ASP A 1103 -18.24 -4.24 -39.95
C ASP A 1103 -17.34 -3.24 -39.19
N ALA A 1104 -16.12 -3.65 -38.81
CA ALA A 1104 -15.13 -2.77 -38.16
C ALA A 1104 -14.28 -1.94 -39.14
N GLU A 1105 -14.28 -2.25 -40.44
CA GLU A 1105 -13.66 -1.43 -41.49
C GLU A 1105 -14.63 -0.42 -42.15
N ALA A 1106 -15.89 -0.38 -41.71
CA ALA A 1106 -16.95 0.49 -42.24
C ALA A 1106 -17.46 1.57 -41.25
N GLU A 1107 -16.88 1.66 -40.05
CA GLU A 1107 -16.94 2.81 -39.13
C GLU A 1107 -15.58 3.51 -39.10
#